data_AF-A0A7Y0JRL5-F1
#
_entry.id   AF-A0A7Y0JRL5-F1
#
_cell.length_a   1.000
_cell.length_b   1.000
_cell.length_c   1.000
_cell.angle_alpha   90.00
_cell.angle_beta   90.00
_cell.angle_gamma   90.00
#
_symmetry.space_group_name_H-M   'P 1'
#
loop_
_entity.id
_entity.type
_entity.pdbx_description
1 polymer ?
#
loop_
_entity_poly.entity_id
_entity_poly.type
_entity_poly.pdbx_seq_one_letter_code
_entity_poly.pdbx_strand_id
1 'polypeptide(L)'
;MVTTLQSASGRWVPFGEPLTVGGHVIPGGMIYVGQRLPAATSPAEPSLIDPDLPVASASGRYTVPGSGPELAYRHLSPAARKAYLEWLAGGRRKDVPPGLVLLFCFGVERRILLDGDSDPTVQRELPALRAEVRGLRHGHGEGKSTLRDALDRLLDLLDLLTAGRDAPANTPDRETPTAVRVGLARFAISSAPVPTAWARTWIRHHPSFTPRRTESDCPAEFERLFTLRYRERHGSGITVASGGSGIRLRYHPSNPGLATTLVWRADLPDLLSEPSRVRPLVALRDEVAAALDPYRRWLARFPQGRDSLAAVPLLPAELVDVRYGKLGALRVWAERRLDGRPRTLIDASELREFWSAADPERMAAEEAAALLDVLARLGLGVEPDVRFGAPPLARGPAVLFRLGGPAADRPGPHFASAVAIARCAAAVAFAAAPESPPGATLLATVAGLAAALDLDPGEDLRLAARLSWLLTTRVEVDRLGRQTSVMTLAEREIAGHYLVTVAVTADPTIGPATVAAATRVYGILGLAVDLVFQRLHDRSTGGRAILPRLGRAGDPPAQARRRVPETAVEGPDEPVVIQAADGQPNGFGLPWAMSADTSSPGIQLDGSLIRQKVAESGTAAALLGAIFDTEEEHQEPAPLVPGLDRAHTALLQALGERPTLAREEFEALAAAHGVLPDGALDLLNEVALDNVGAPVVEGDTTLTVVNDVLLELLA
;
A
#
# COMPACT_ATOMS: atom_id res chain seq x y z
N MET A 1 -18.14 32.22 62.19
CA MET A 1 -19.55 32.64 62.37
C MET A 1 -20.40 31.63 61.64
N VAL A 2 -21.21 30.85 62.36
CA VAL A 2 -22.09 29.82 61.78
C VAL A 2 -23.41 30.51 61.43
N THR A 3 -23.70 30.62 60.14
CA THR A 3 -24.92 31.26 59.65
C THR A 3 -26.08 30.27 59.78
N THR A 4 -26.87 30.37 60.86
CA THR A 4 -28.13 29.65 61.02
C THR A 4 -29.16 30.23 60.03
N LEU A 5 -29.52 29.47 59.00
CA LEU A 5 -30.39 29.93 57.92
C LEU A 5 -31.87 29.92 58.32
N GLN A 6 -32.50 31.10 58.37
CA GLN A 6 -33.94 31.31 58.55
C GLN A 6 -34.62 31.90 57.28
N SER A 7 -34.01 31.79 56.09
CA SER A 7 -34.63 32.26 54.84
C SER A 7 -35.52 31.18 54.20
N ALA A 8 -36.80 31.51 53.98
CA ALA A 8 -37.77 30.64 53.30
C ALA A 8 -37.49 30.43 51.79
N SER A 9 -36.62 31.25 51.20
CA SER A 9 -36.19 31.12 49.80
C SER A 9 -34.87 30.34 49.74
N GLY A 10 -34.80 29.37 48.84
CA GLY A 10 -33.60 28.58 48.59
C GLY A 10 -32.46 29.46 48.08
N ARG A 11 -31.26 29.29 48.65
CA ARG A 11 -30.04 29.98 48.22
C ARG A 11 -28.97 29.00 47.79
N TRP A 12 -28.12 29.40 46.85
CA TRP A 12 -26.87 28.72 46.55
C TRP A 12 -25.85 28.96 47.68
N VAL A 13 -25.17 27.90 48.11
CA VAL A 13 -24.04 27.97 49.02
C VAL A 13 -22.77 27.73 48.18
N PRO A 14 -21.90 28.73 48.00
CA PRO A 14 -20.72 28.61 47.14
C PRO A 14 -19.67 27.68 47.72
N PHE A 15 -18.68 27.33 46.90
CA PHE A 15 -17.55 26.51 47.33
C PHE A 15 -16.81 27.15 48.52
N GLY A 16 -16.52 26.34 49.54
CA GLY A 16 -15.76 26.77 50.72
C GLY A 16 -16.57 27.51 51.78
N GLU A 17 -17.87 27.77 51.57
CA GLU A 17 -18.77 28.25 52.63
C GLU A 17 -19.34 27.05 53.41
N PRO A 18 -18.97 26.85 54.69
CA PRO A 18 -19.49 25.76 55.49
C PRO A 18 -20.93 26.03 55.94
N LEU A 19 -21.75 24.99 55.96
CA LEU A 19 -23.14 25.06 56.42
C LEU A 19 -23.49 23.84 57.28
N THR A 20 -24.42 24.00 58.22
CA THR A 20 -25.01 22.88 58.98
C THR A 20 -26.45 22.63 58.56
N VAL A 21 -26.77 21.38 58.19
CA VAL A 21 -28.13 20.93 57.87
C VAL A 21 -28.40 19.60 58.55
N GLY A 22 -29.53 19.46 59.26
CA GLY A 22 -29.92 18.20 59.91
C GLY A 22 -28.86 17.66 60.89
N GLY A 23 -28.08 18.53 61.53
CA GLY A 23 -26.98 18.15 62.43
C GLY A 23 -25.65 17.79 61.74
N HIS A 24 -25.58 17.81 60.40
CA HIS A 24 -24.37 17.52 59.63
C HIS A 24 -23.68 18.82 59.18
N VAL A 25 -22.38 18.93 59.44
CA VAL A 25 -21.54 20.05 58.95
C VAL A 25 -21.03 19.72 57.56
N ILE A 26 -21.42 20.51 56.56
CA ILE A 26 -21.03 20.37 55.16
C ILE A 26 -19.98 21.45 54.87
N PRO A 27 -18.70 21.11 54.75
CA PRO A 27 -17.63 22.10 54.60
C PRO A 27 -17.47 22.61 53.15
N GLY A 28 -17.93 21.83 52.16
CA GLY A 28 -17.58 22.04 50.75
C GLY A 28 -18.53 22.91 49.92
N GLY A 29 -19.69 23.30 50.46
CA GLY A 29 -20.73 24.03 49.72
C GLY A 29 -21.10 23.38 48.38
N MET A 30 -21.32 24.21 47.36
CA MET A 30 -21.81 23.85 46.02
C MET A 30 -23.21 23.22 46.01
N ILE A 31 -24.10 23.70 46.87
CA ILE A 31 -25.43 23.11 47.08
C ILE A 31 -26.48 24.20 47.25
N TYR A 32 -27.73 23.87 46.93
CA TYR A 32 -28.88 24.72 47.24
C TYR A 32 -29.51 24.32 48.56
N VAL A 33 -29.79 25.29 49.44
CA VAL A 33 -30.47 25.06 50.72
C VAL A 33 -31.57 26.07 50.97
N GLY A 34 -32.74 25.60 51.42
CA GLY A 34 -33.90 26.39 51.82
C GLY A 34 -35.22 25.67 51.56
N GLN A 35 -36.35 26.31 51.83
CA GLN A 35 -37.68 25.66 51.75
C GLN A 35 -38.27 25.67 50.35
N ARG A 36 -38.07 26.75 49.58
CA ARG A 36 -38.67 26.92 48.24
C ARG A 36 -37.68 27.50 47.25
N LEU A 37 -37.53 26.80 46.13
CA LEU A 37 -36.76 27.27 44.97
C LEU A 37 -37.50 26.84 43.69
N PRO A 38 -37.97 27.80 42.87
CA PRO A 38 -38.65 27.48 41.61
C PRO A 38 -37.70 26.73 40.67
N ALA A 39 -38.17 25.65 40.03
CA ALA A 39 -37.48 25.06 38.88
C ALA A 39 -38.03 25.65 37.57
N ALA A 40 -37.27 25.49 36.48
CA ALA A 40 -37.69 26.03 35.18
C ALA A 40 -38.90 25.27 34.61
N THR A 41 -38.92 23.95 34.77
CA THR A 41 -39.97 23.07 34.19
C THR A 41 -40.70 22.20 35.22
N SER A 42 -40.26 22.16 36.48
CA SER A 42 -40.82 21.35 37.56
C SER A 42 -41.44 22.24 38.65
N PRO A 43 -42.44 21.76 39.41
CA PRO A 43 -43.01 22.51 40.53
C PRO A 43 -42.01 22.88 41.64
N ALA A 44 -40.87 22.18 41.76
CA ALA A 44 -39.76 22.59 42.63
C ALA A 44 -38.41 22.04 42.14
N GLU A 45 -37.33 22.70 42.56
CA GLU A 45 -35.95 22.27 42.29
C GLU A 45 -35.62 20.92 42.97
N PRO A 46 -35.26 19.87 42.21
CA PRO A 46 -34.95 18.56 42.77
C PRO A 46 -33.76 18.57 43.73
N SER A 47 -32.74 19.39 43.45
CA SER A 47 -31.49 19.47 44.22
C SER A 47 -31.58 20.31 45.51
N LEU A 48 -32.71 20.96 45.77
CA LEU A 48 -32.90 21.82 46.93
C LEU A 48 -32.93 21.00 48.23
N ILE A 49 -31.95 21.24 49.09
CA ILE A 49 -31.91 20.67 50.43
C ILE A 49 -32.82 21.51 51.34
N ASP A 50 -33.98 20.95 51.68
CA ASP A 50 -34.91 21.54 52.63
C ASP A 50 -34.52 21.15 54.06
N PRO A 51 -34.13 22.12 54.92
CA PRO A 51 -33.72 21.85 56.30
C PRO A 51 -34.89 21.41 57.19
N ASP A 52 -36.14 21.64 56.81
CA ASP A 52 -37.32 21.30 57.62
C ASP A 52 -37.78 19.86 57.42
N LEU A 53 -37.25 19.17 56.40
CA LEU A 53 -37.59 17.78 56.13
C LEU A 53 -36.89 16.82 57.12
N PRO A 54 -37.61 15.81 57.65
CA PRO A 54 -37.03 14.89 58.63
C PRO A 54 -35.79 14.15 58.10
N VAL A 55 -34.76 14.10 58.95
CA VAL A 55 -33.52 13.33 58.77
C VAL A 55 -33.45 12.27 59.87
N ALA A 56 -33.11 11.03 59.52
CA ALA A 56 -33.05 9.94 60.50
C ALA A 56 -31.92 10.15 61.53
N SER A 57 -32.15 9.75 62.78
CA SER A 57 -31.11 9.79 63.83
C SER A 57 -30.11 8.63 63.69
N ALA A 58 -30.59 7.41 63.45
CA ALA A 58 -29.78 6.21 63.22
C ALA A 58 -29.65 5.88 61.72
N SER A 59 -28.55 5.21 61.36
CA SER A 59 -28.37 4.71 59.99
C SER A 59 -29.26 3.48 59.77
N GLY A 60 -29.97 3.44 58.64
CA GLY A 60 -30.92 2.37 58.32
C GLY A 60 -30.87 1.98 56.85
N ARG A 61 -31.67 1.00 56.43
CA ARG A 61 -31.82 0.64 55.02
C ARG A 61 -32.59 1.75 54.29
N TYR A 62 -32.13 2.08 53.08
CA TYR A 62 -32.77 3.07 52.22
C TYR A 62 -32.61 2.66 50.76
N THR A 63 -33.49 3.18 49.91
CA THR A 63 -33.42 3.07 48.45
C THR A 63 -33.37 4.47 47.86
N VAL A 64 -32.69 4.61 46.73
CA VAL A 64 -32.57 5.88 46.00
C VAL A 64 -32.85 5.60 44.53
N PRO A 65 -33.74 6.38 43.87
CA PRO A 65 -33.92 6.28 42.44
C PRO A 65 -32.60 6.48 41.69
N GLY A 66 -32.38 5.72 40.62
CA GLY A 66 -31.15 5.82 39.84
C GLY A 66 -31.05 7.09 39.00
N SER A 67 -32.19 7.64 38.54
CA SER A 67 -32.31 8.83 37.69
C SER A 67 -33.77 9.27 37.57
N GLY A 68 -34.04 10.37 36.87
CA GLY A 68 -35.40 10.77 36.49
C GLY A 68 -36.12 11.67 37.50
N PRO A 69 -37.41 11.97 37.27
CA PRO A 69 -38.17 12.96 38.04
C PRO A 69 -38.43 12.58 39.50
N GLU A 70 -38.37 11.29 39.84
CA GLU A 70 -38.51 10.80 41.22
C GLU A 70 -37.30 11.14 42.09
N LEU A 71 -36.12 11.34 41.47
CA LEU A 71 -34.89 11.68 42.16
C LEU A 71 -34.89 13.16 42.56
N ALA A 72 -35.48 13.46 43.71
CA ALA A 72 -35.47 14.79 44.32
C ALA A 72 -35.25 14.67 45.83
N TYR A 73 -34.51 15.61 46.43
CA TYR A 73 -34.22 15.60 47.87
C TYR A 73 -35.51 15.52 48.71
N ARG A 74 -36.55 16.24 48.29
CA ARG A 74 -37.87 16.23 48.94
C ARG A 74 -38.56 14.86 48.95
N HIS A 75 -38.29 14.00 47.97
CA HIS A 75 -38.88 12.66 47.88
C HIS A 75 -38.03 11.58 48.58
N LEU A 76 -36.80 11.90 48.97
CA LEU A 76 -35.94 10.95 49.68
C LEU A 76 -36.54 10.60 51.06
N SER A 77 -36.41 9.33 51.47
CA SER A 77 -36.75 8.94 52.84
C SER A 77 -35.82 9.62 53.86
N PRO A 78 -36.21 9.74 55.15
CA PRO A 78 -35.33 10.32 56.17
C PRO A 78 -33.95 9.65 56.27
N ALA A 79 -33.89 8.33 56.01
CA ALA A 79 -32.63 7.57 55.97
C ALA A 79 -31.78 7.89 54.71
N ALA A 80 -32.41 8.05 53.54
CA ALA A 80 -31.71 8.47 52.33
C ALA A 80 -31.19 9.91 52.42
N ARG A 81 -31.95 10.83 53.04
CA ARG A 81 -31.49 12.21 53.32
C ARG A 81 -30.28 12.20 54.24
N LYS A 82 -30.30 11.41 55.32
CA LYS A 82 -29.14 11.23 56.21
C LYS A 82 -27.91 10.78 55.41
N ALA A 83 -28.03 9.73 54.59
CA ALA A 83 -26.92 9.24 53.79
C ALA A 83 -26.36 10.30 52.81
N TYR A 84 -27.24 11.09 52.19
CA TYR A 84 -26.84 12.20 51.32
C TYR A 84 -26.07 13.29 52.09
N LEU A 85 -26.58 13.71 53.25
CA LEU A 85 -25.92 14.73 54.09
C LEU A 85 -24.59 14.24 54.67
N GLU A 86 -24.50 12.98 55.09
CA GLU A 86 -23.24 12.35 55.53
C GLU A 86 -22.20 12.29 54.41
N TRP A 87 -22.65 12.02 53.18
CA TRP A 87 -21.77 12.02 52.01
C TRP A 87 -21.26 13.43 51.67
N LEU A 88 -22.13 14.44 51.70
CA LEU A 88 -21.75 15.85 51.53
C LEU A 88 -20.77 16.31 52.63
N ALA A 89 -21.06 15.97 53.89
CA ALA A 89 -20.21 16.26 55.04
C ALA A 89 -18.84 15.57 54.94
N GLY A 90 -18.82 14.33 54.43
CA GLY A 90 -17.60 13.56 54.15
C GLY A 90 -16.82 14.01 52.91
N GLY A 91 -17.09 15.20 52.38
CA GLY A 91 -16.37 15.75 51.22
C GLY A 91 -16.64 15.02 49.91
N ARG A 92 -17.78 14.31 49.80
CA ARG A 92 -18.22 13.61 48.58
C ARG A 92 -17.30 12.47 48.09
N ARG A 93 -16.45 11.94 48.98
CA ARG A 93 -15.44 10.92 48.64
C ARG A 93 -15.88 9.46 48.86
N LYS A 94 -16.73 9.20 49.86
CA LYS A 94 -17.17 7.82 50.19
C LYS A 94 -18.14 7.28 49.14
N ASP A 95 -18.11 5.97 48.88
CA ASP A 95 -19.06 5.31 47.97
C ASP A 95 -20.51 5.50 48.46
N VAL A 96 -21.40 5.76 47.51
CA VAL A 96 -22.83 6.01 47.73
C VAL A 96 -23.64 5.56 46.51
N PRO A 97 -24.97 5.35 46.67
CA PRO A 97 -25.83 5.10 45.53
C PRO A 97 -25.69 6.19 44.45
N PRO A 98 -25.60 5.83 43.16
CA PRO A 98 -25.35 6.79 42.07
C PRO A 98 -26.38 7.91 41.97
N GLY A 99 -27.63 7.65 42.37
CA GLY A 99 -28.67 8.68 42.42
C GLY A 99 -28.33 9.84 43.36
N LEU A 100 -27.60 9.60 44.46
CA LEU A 100 -27.19 10.69 45.35
C LEU A 100 -26.11 11.58 44.73
N VAL A 101 -25.20 11.00 43.94
CA VAL A 101 -24.21 11.76 43.17
C VAL A 101 -24.90 12.57 42.06
N LEU A 102 -25.87 11.97 41.36
CA LEU A 102 -26.68 12.67 40.35
C LEU A 102 -27.49 13.82 40.95
N LEU A 103 -28.08 13.63 42.13
CA LEU A 103 -28.82 14.67 42.84
C LEU A 103 -27.94 15.89 43.13
N PHE A 104 -26.67 15.68 43.48
CA PHE A 104 -25.71 16.77 43.60
C PHE A 104 -25.44 17.44 42.25
N CYS A 105 -25.25 16.66 41.18
CA CYS A 105 -25.04 17.19 39.84
C CYS A 105 -26.23 18.03 39.34
N PHE A 106 -27.46 17.74 39.78
CA PHE A 106 -28.64 18.54 39.44
C PHE A 106 -28.51 20.00 39.91
N GLY A 107 -27.93 20.20 41.10
CA GLY A 107 -27.63 21.54 41.61
C GLY A 107 -26.54 22.23 40.80
N VAL A 108 -25.48 21.51 40.42
CA VAL A 108 -24.43 22.06 39.56
C VAL A 108 -24.97 22.47 38.19
N GLU A 109 -25.81 21.64 37.57
CA GLU A 109 -26.47 21.95 36.29
C GLU A 109 -27.34 23.19 36.39
N ARG A 110 -28.15 23.32 37.46
CA ARG A 110 -28.96 24.50 37.70
C ARG A 110 -28.08 25.75 37.84
N ARG A 111 -27.02 25.67 38.64
CA ARG A 111 -26.11 26.80 38.88
C ARG A 111 -25.50 27.31 37.58
N ILE A 112 -25.13 26.41 36.68
CA ILE A 112 -24.49 26.75 35.41
C ILE A 112 -25.50 27.24 34.37
N LEU A 113 -26.62 26.52 34.21
CA LEU A 113 -27.53 26.70 33.06
C LEU A 113 -28.70 27.65 33.32
N LEU A 114 -29.11 27.81 34.59
CA LEU A 114 -30.24 28.66 34.94
C LEU A 114 -29.76 29.93 35.65
N ASP A 115 -28.94 29.78 36.69
CA ASP A 115 -28.47 30.94 37.45
C ASP A 115 -27.40 31.73 36.69
N GLY A 116 -26.63 31.08 35.79
CA GLY A 116 -25.54 31.69 35.03
C GLY A 116 -25.94 32.90 34.17
N ASP A 117 -27.20 32.97 33.74
CA ASP A 117 -27.72 34.11 32.97
C ASP A 117 -27.97 35.37 33.82
N SER A 118 -28.16 35.18 35.14
CA SER A 118 -28.54 36.25 36.08
C SER A 118 -27.48 36.57 37.13
N ASP A 119 -26.58 35.62 37.43
CA ASP A 119 -25.53 35.76 38.41
C ASP A 119 -24.14 35.70 37.75
N PRO A 120 -23.46 36.85 37.57
CA PRO A 120 -22.14 36.89 36.93
C PRO A 120 -21.04 36.21 37.78
N THR A 121 -21.30 35.89 39.05
CA THR A 121 -20.33 35.19 39.90
C THR A 121 -20.11 33.74 39.48
N VAL A 122 -21.09 33.12 38.80
CA VAL A 122 -21.03 31.74 38.29
C VAL A 122 -19.76 31.52 37.45
N GLN A 123 -19.36 32.49 36.64
CA GLN A 123 -18.15 32.39 35.81
C GLN A 123 -16.88 32.16 36.63
N ARG A 124 -16.78 32.74 37.83
CA ARG A 124 -15.63 32.54 38.73
C ARG A 124 -15.68 31.18 39.44
N GLU A 125 -16.87 30.58 39.56
CA GLU A 125 -17.08 29.28 40.20
C GLU A 125 -16.78 28.10 39.26
N LEU A 126 -16.88 28.29 37.94
CA LEU A 126 -16.73 27.21 36.94
C LEU A 126 -15.46 26.36 37.11
N PRO A 127 -14.25 26.91 37.37
CA PRO A 127 -13.05 26.10 37.57
C PRO A 127 -13.15 25.16 38.79
N ALA A 128 -13.75 25.63 39.88
CA ALA A 128 -13.96 24.83 41.09
C ALA A 128 -15.00 23.74 40.85
N LEU A 129 -16.12 24.08 40.19
CA LEU A 129 -17.15 23.11 39.80
C LEU A 129 -16.59 22.03 38.88
N ARG A 130 -15.78 22.42 37.88
CA ARG A 130 -15.07 21.48 36.99
C ARG A 130 -14.16 20.53 37.77
N ALA A 131 -13.37 21.05 38.71
CA ALA A 131 -12.49 20.22 39.53
C ALA A 131 -13.28 19.22 40.39
N GLU A 132 -14.40 19.64 40.96
CA GLU A 132 -15.26 18.77 41.77
C GLU A 132 -15.91 17.67 40.92
N VAL A 133 -16.51 18.01 39.78
CA VAL A 133 -17.12 17.02 38.87
C VAL A 133 -16.09 16.03 38.33
N ARG A 134 -14.85 16.47 38.05
CA ARG A 134 -13.74 15.55 37.70
C ARG A 134 -13.42 14.59 38.83
N GLY A 135 -13.35 15.09 40.06
CA GLY A 135 -13.17 14.25 41.26
C GLY A 135 -14.29 13.23 41.41
N LEU A 136 -15.54 13.63 41.18
CA LEU A 136 -16.69 12.72 41.20
C LEU A 136 -16.60 11.66 40.10
N ARG A 137 -16.20 12.06 38.88
CA ARG A 137 -16.03 11.13 37.76
C ARG A 137 -14.94 10.09 37.99
N HIS A 138 -13.87 10.45 38.68
CA HIS A 138 -12.80 9.54 39.06
C HIS A 138 -13.24 8.61 40.21
N GLY A 139 -13.87 9.14 41.26
CA GLY A 139 -14.23 8.35 42.45
C GLY A 139 -15.49 7.49 42.32
N HIS A 140 -16.46 7.88 41.47
CA HIS A 140 -17.79 7.24 41.39
C HIS A 140 -18.13 6.72 39.99
N GLY A 141 -17.31 7.03 38.97
CA GLY A 141 -17.59 6.73 37.57
C GLY A 141 -17.24 5.31 37.11
N GLU A 142 -16.67 4.46 37.99
CA GLU A 142 -16.35 3.06 37.68
C GLU A 142 -17.60 2.17 37.84
N GLY A 143 -17.83 1.24 36.89
CA GLY A 143 -18.92 0.25 36.95
C GLY A 143 -20.37 0.66 36.62
N LYS A 144 -20.74 1.95 36.50
CA LYS A 144 -22.16 2.39 36.34
C LYS A 144 -22.35 3.32 35.12
N SER A 145 -22.95 2.84 34.02
CA SER A 145 -23.05 3.57 32.74
C SER A 145 -23.81 4.89 32.83
N THR A 146 -25.00 4.94 33.43
CA THR A 146 -25.83 6.16 33.45
C THR A 146 -25.18 7.34 34.19
N LEU A 147 -24.61 7.10 35.39
CA LEU A 147 -23.91 8.14 36.16
C LEU A 147 -22.66 8.60 35.42
N ARG A 148 -21.90 7.65 34.85
CA ARG A 148 -20.72 7.95 34.04
C ARG A 148 -21.08 8.90 32.90
N ASP A 149 -22.12 8.58 32.14
CA ASP A 149 -22.52 9.38 30.97
C ASP A 149 -23.01 10.77 31.39
N ALA A 150 -23.72 10.89 32.51
CA ALA A 150 -24.15 12.17 33.07
C ALA A 150 -22.96 13.05 33.48
N LEU A 151 -22.00 12.47 34.22
CA LEU A 151 -20.77 13.18 34.62
C LEU A 151 -19.94 13.57 33.39
N ASP A 152 -19.85 12.69 32.39
CA ASP A 152 -19.12 12.95 31.15
C ASP A 152 -19.73 14.09 30.33
N ARG A 153 -21.07 14.12 30.20
CA ARG A 153 -21.78 15.25 29.58
C ARG A 153 -21.55 16.55 30.35
N LEU A 154 -21.68 16.53 31.68
CA LEU A 154 -21.48 17.71 32.52
C LEU A 154 -20.04 18.23 32.43
N LEU A 155 -19.06 17.33 32.35
CA LEU A 155 -17.67 17.68 32.09
C LEU A 155 -17.46 18.30 30.71
N ASP A 156 -18.09 17.79 29.65
CA ASP A 156 -18.00 18.41 28.33
C ASP A 156 -18.54 19.85 28.33
N LEU A 157 -19.64 20.11 29.06
CA LEU A 157 -20.17 21.46 29.27
C LEU A 157 -19.18 22.35 30.02
N LEU A 158 -18.67 21.89 31.16
CA LEU A 158 -17.72 22.64 31.98
C LEU A 158 -16.39 22.89 31.26
N ASP A 159 -15.90 21.91 30.50
CA ASP A 159 -14.71 22.02 29.67
C ASP A 159 -14.87 23.09 28.59
N LEU A 160 -16.04 23.14 27.94
CA LEU A 160 -16.38 24.19 26.97
C LEU A 160 -16.49 25.56 27.64
N LEU A 161 -17.17 25.69 28.77
CA LEU A 161 -17.37 26.99 29.43
C LEU A 161 -16.07 27.54 30.05
N THR A 162 -15.21 26.68 30.58
CA THR A 162 -13.91 27.06 31.15
C THR A 162 -12.80 27.20 30.11
N ALA A 163 -13.07 26.91 28.84
CA ALA A 163 -12.09 27.03 27.78
C ALA A 163 -11.68 28.50 27.58
N GLY A 164 -10.49 28.86 28.07
CA GLY A 164 -9.85 30.12 27.72
C GLY A 164 -9.53 30.17 26.23
N ARG A 165 -9.88 31.29 25.59
CA ARG A 165 -9.69 31.55 24.17
C ARG A 165 -8.22 31.51 23.77
N ASP A 166 -7.38 32.24 24.51
CA ASP A 166 -5.95 32.41 24.21
C ASP A 166 -5.06 31.36 24.89
N ALA A 167 -5.67 30.36 25.53
CA ALA A 167 -4.92 29.27 26.13
C ALA A 167 -4.29 28.37 25.04
N PRO A 168 -3.08 27.84 25.25
CA PRO A 168 -2.47 26.94 24.29
C PRO A 168 -3.28 25.66 24.13
N ALA A 169 -3.23 25.08 22.93
CA ALA A 169 -3.78 23.76 22.68
C ALA A 169 -2.90 22.70 23.37
N ASN A 170 -3.48 21.98 24.34
CA ASN A 170 -2.84 20.89 25.06
C ASN A 170 -3.62 19.59 24.81
N THR A 171 -2.92 18.45 24.80
CA THR A 171 -3.56 17.13 24.74
C THR A 171 -4.64 17.03 25.82
N PRO A 172 -5.89 16.75 25.44
CA PRO A 172 -6.98 16.76 26.41
C PRO A 172 -6.91 15.53 27.32
N ASP A 173 -7.26 15.70 28.60
CA ASP A 173 -7.35 14.59 29.57
C ASP A 173 -8.35 13.50 29.11
N ARG A 174 -9.36 13.92 28.33
CA ARG A 174 -10.37 13.07 27.69
C ARG A 174 -10.53 13.47 26.23
N GLU A 175 -10.37 12.52 25.32
CA GLU A 175 -10.55 12.75 23.89
C GLU A 175 -12.04 12.74 23.51
N THR A 176 -12.79 13.77 23.93
CA THR A 176 -14.21 13.97 23.58
C THR A 176 -14.37 14.90 22.38
N PRO A 177 -15.47 14.81 21.61
CA PRO A 177 -15.71 15.74 20.50
C PRO A 177 -15.61 17.21 20.91
N THR A 178 -16.13 17.58 22.08
CA THR A 178 -16.03 18.95 22.62
C THR A 178 -14.60 19.35 22.91
N ALA A 179 -13.83 18.49 23.57
CA ALA A 179 -12.42 18.76 23.85
C ALA A 179 -11.60 18.93 22.57
N VAL A 180 -11.90 18.13 21.54
CA VAL A 180 -11.27 18.24 20.22
C VAL A 180 -11.62 19.56 19.53
N ARG A 181 -12.90 19.96 19.55
CA ARG A 181 -13.33 21.27 19.00
C ARG A 181 -12.59 22.42 19.66
N VAL A 182 -12.49 22.42 20.99
CA VAL A 182 -11.79 23.47 21.75
C VAL A 182 -10.29 23.51 21.42
N GLY A 183 -9.63 22.35 21.34
CA GLY A 183 -8.22 22.28 20.98
C GLY A 183 -7.94 22.78 19.57
N LEU A 184 -8.75 22.35 18.59
CA LEU A 184 -8.68 22.81 17.21
C LEU A 184 -8.94 24.32 17.07
N ALA A 185 -9.93 24.85 17.80
CA ALA A 185 -10.21 26.28 17.85
C ALA A 185 -8.99 27.09 18.27
N ARG A 186 -8.23 26.61 19.26
CA ARG A 186 -7.02 27.27 19.77
C ARG A 186 -5.89 27.30 18.76
N PHE A 187 -5.70 26.24 17.97
CA PHE A 187 -4.74 26.26 16.86
C PHE A 187 -5.09 27.35 15.84
N ALA A 188 -6.38 27.45 15.48
CA ALA A 188 -6.82 28.48 14.54
C ALA A 188 -6.69 29.90 15.09
N ILE A 189 -7.07 30.14 16.36
CA ILE A 189 -6.95 31.45 17.02
C ILE A 189 -5.49 31.90 17.10
N SER A 190 -4.59 31.01 17.50
CA SER A 190 -3.15 31.30 17.60
C SER A 190 -2.41 31.28 16.27
N SER A 191 -3.09 30.95 15.17
CA SER A 191 -2.47 30.69 13.85
C SER A 191 -1.31 29.69 13.93
N ALA A 192 -1.36 28.77 14.90
CA ALA A 192 -0.36 27.75 15.10
C ALA A 192 -0.65 26.54 14.19
N PRO A 193 0.39 25.89 13.64
CA PRO A 193 0.21 24.70 12.82
C PRO A 193 -0.35 23.55 13.66
N VAL A 194 -1.36 22.86 13.15
CA VAL A 194 -1.97 21.69 13.79
C VAL A 194 -1.00 20.51 13.70
N PRO A 195 -0.45 19.98 14.81
CA PRO A 195 0.50 18.88 14.76
C PRO A 195 -0.16 17.58 14.29
N THR A 196 0.65 16.62 13.84
CA THR A 196 0.18 15.32 13.33
C THR A 196 -0.79 14.60 14.28
N ALA A 197 -0.50 14.57 15.59
CA ALA A 197 -1.37 13.93 16.57
C ALA A 197 -2.78 14.54 16.57
N TRP A 198 -2.85 15.88 16.51
CA TRP A 198 -4.11 16.60 16.43
C TRP A 198 -4.81 16.45 15.09
N ALA A 199 -4.06 16.41 13.98
CA ALA A 199 -4.64 16.14 12.66
C ALA A 199 -5.34 14.77 12.61
N ARG A 200 -4.76 13.75 13.27
CA ARG A 200 -5.36 12.42 13.37
C ARG A 200 -6.62 12.42 14.25
N THR A 201 -6.56 13.08 15.40
CA THR A 201 -7.74 13.28 16.27
C THR A 201 -8.84 14.06 15.56
N TRP A 202 -8.50 15.06 14.75
CA TRP A 202 -9.45 15.80 13.93
C TRP A 202 -10.20 14.86 12.98
N ILE A 203 -9.49 14.04 12.19
CA ILE A 203 -10.12 13.07 11.28
C ILE A 203 -11.04 12.11 12.05
N ARG A 204 -10.57 11.55 13.18
CA ARG A 204 -11.29 10.55 13.97
C ARG A 204 -12.62 11.06 14.51
N HIS A 205 -12.69 12.32 14.95
CA HIS A 205 -13.88 12.91 15.56
C HIS A 205 -14.72 13.74 14.58
N HIS A 206 -14.36 13.78 13.30
CA HIS A 206 -15.12 14.50 12.30
C HIS A 206 -16.45 13.78 12.01
N PRO A 207 -17.59 14.48 12.06
CA PRO A 207 -18.91 13.84 11.95
C PRO A 207 -19.18 13.18 10.60
N SER A 208 -18.52 13.63 9.54
CA SER A 208 -18.67 13.05 8.18
C SER A 208 -17.81 11.81 7.95
N PHE A 209 -16.96 11.39 8.90
CA PHE A 209 -16.02 10.31 8.68
C PHE A 209 -16.26 9.14 9.63
N THR A 210 -16.37 7.96 9.05
CA THR A 210 -16.31 6.69 9.78
C THR A 210 -14.88 6.14 9.70
N PRO A 211 -14.35 5.48 10.75
CA PRO A 211 -13.03 4.85 10.69
C PRO A 211 -12.94 3.84 9.54
N ARG A 212 -11.89 3.94 8.71
CA ARG A 212 -11.65 2.96 7.64
C ARG A 212 -11.19 1.64 8.25
N ARG A 213 -11.41 0.52 7.55
CA ARG A 213 -10.91 -0.79 8.02
C ARG A 213 -9.40 -0.79 8.25
N THR A 214 -8.62 -0.10 7.42
CA THR A 214 -7.15 0.04 7.60
C THR A 214 -6.78 0.73 8.92
N GLU A 215 -7.57 1.69 9.38
CA GLU A 215 -7.33 2.35 10.67
C GLU A 215 -7.62 1.41 11.86
N SER A 216 -8.61 0.53 11.71
CA SER A 216 -9.01 -0.41 12.77
C SER A 216 -8.15 -1.69 12.78
N ASP A 217 -7.85 -2.24 11.61
CA ASP A 217 -7.16 -3.52 11.44
C ASP A 217 -5.63 -3.37 11.57
N CYS A 218 -5.08 -2.26 11.06
CA CYS A 218 -3.65 -1.94 11.11
C CYS A 218 -3.38 -0.54 11.72
N PRO A 219 -3.79 -0.29 12.99
CA PRO A 219 -3.71 1.02 13.60
C PRO A 219 -2.26 1.53 13.66
N ALA A 220 -1.33 0.73 14.19
CA ALA A 220 0.07 1.16 14.37
C ALA A 220 0.76 1.54 13.05
N GLU A 221 0.55 0.75 12.00
CA GLU A 221 1.09 0.99 10.67
C GLU A 221 0.46 2.23 10.04
N PHE A 222 -0.87 2.39 10.19
CA PHE A 222 -1.59 3.58 9.75
C PHE A 222 -1.07 4.84 10.45
N GLU A 223 -0.93 4.81 11.78
CA GLU A 223 -0.42 5.93 12.56
C GLU A 223 0.98 6.35 12.08
N ARG A 224 1.86 5.37 11.86
CA ARG A 224 3.25 5.61 11.46
C ARG A 224 3.33 6.16 10.04
N LEU A 225 2.61 5.57 9.08
CA LEU A 225 2.62 6.02 7.69
C LEU A 225 1.98 7.40 7.53
N PHE A 226 0.83 7.62 8.18
CA PHE A 226 0.19 8.92 8.24
C PHE A 226 1.15 9.97 8.80
N THR A 227 1.88 9.65 9.87
CA THR A 227 2.84 10.57 10.48
C THR A 227 3.99 10.94 9.54
N LEU A 228 4.55 9.96 8.83
CA LEU A 228 5.65 10.19 7.89
C LEU A 228 5.19 11.11 6.75
N ARG A 229 4.11 10.73 6.06
CA ARG A 229 3.61 11.48 4.90
C ARG A 229 3.04 12.85 5.28
N TYR A 230 2.44 12.97 6.47
CA TYR A 230 1.99 14.27 6.99
C TYR A 230 3.15 15.24 7.18
N ARG A 231 4.26 14.79 7.78
CA ARG A 231 5.44 15.63 8.00
C ARG A 231 6.13 15.99 6.70
N GLU A 232 6.18 15.07 5.75
CA GLU A 232 6.72 15.33 4.42
C GLU A 232 5.91 16.39 3.67
N ARG A 233 4.58 16.31 3.71
CA ARG A 233 3.68 17.24 2.98
C ARG A 233 3.46 18.58 3.68
N HIS A 234 3.41 18.59 5.02
CA HIS A 234 2.97 19.74 5.81
C HIS A 234 3.99 20.22 6.86
N GLY A 235 5.18 19.62 6.93
CA GLY A 235 6.21 20.01 7.88
C GLY A 235 5.72 19.94 9.33
N SER A 236 5.67 21.11 9.99
CA SER A 236 5.18 21.25 11.36
C SER A 236 3.66 21.09 11.51
N GLY A 237 2.89 21.23 10.42
CA GLY A 237 1.46 21.04 10.40
C GLY A 237 0.69 22.02 9.52
N ILE A 238 -0.62 21.79 9.40
CA ILE A 238 -1.51 22.66 8.62
C ILE A 238 -1.95 23.86 9.47
N THR A 239 -1.90 25.05 8.88
CA THR A 239 -2.42 26.28 9.51
C THR A 239 -3.83 26.54 8.98
N VAL A 240 -4.77 26.78 9.89
CA VAL A 240 -6.20 26.97 9.56
C VAL A 240 -6.63 28.36 10.01
N ALA A 241 -7.38 29.07 9.18
CA ALA A 241 -7.87 30.41 9.50
C ALA A 241 -8.84 30.39 10.70
N SER A 242 -8.84 31.45 11.52
CA SER A 242 -9.71 31.57 12.70
C SER A 242 -11.16 31.94 12.40
N GLY A 243 -11.52 32.24 11.14
CA GLY A 243 -12.91 32.47 10.75
C GLY A 243 -13.75 31.20 10.92
N GLY A 244 -15.07 31.31 11.03
CA GLY A 244 -15.97 30.15 11.10
C GLY A 244 -17.09 30.33 12.12
N SER A 245 -18.01 29.37 12.16
CA SER A 245 -19.10 29.39 13.14
C SER A 245 -18.59 29.03 14.54
N GLY A 246 -19.11 29.68 15.59
CA GLY A 246 -18.72 29.36 16.97
C GLY A 246 -19.15 27.95 17.40
N ILE A 247 -18.42 27.35 18.35
CA ILE A 247 -18.74 26.01 18.89
C ILE A 247 -20.15 26.02 19.52
N ARG A 248 -20.98 25.06 19.10
CA ARG A 248 -22.32 24.83 19.62
C ARG A 248 -22.41 23.46 20.29
N LEU A 249 -22.80 23.45 21.56
CA LEU A 249 -23.03 22.23 22.34
C LEU A 249 -24.52 22.13 22.70
N ARG A 250 -25.19 21.11 22.17
CA ARG A 250 -26.55 20.75 22.59
C ARG A 250 -26.49 19.93 23.87
N TYR A 251 -26.65 20.59 25.01
CA TYR A 251 -26.56 19.98 26.33
C TYR A 251 -27.91 19.40 26.77
N HIS A 252 -27.90 18.15 27.23
CA HIS A 252 -29.07 17.45 27.77
C HIS A 252 -28.87 17.26 29.29
N PRO A 253 -29.50 18.11 30.12
CA PRO A 253 -29.35 18.02 31.57
C PRO A 253 -29.85 16.69 32.13
N SER A 254 -29.22 16.26 33.21
CA SER A 254 -29.71 15.14 34.01
C SER A 254 -30.80 15.60 34.99
N ASN A 255 -30.76 16.89 35.39
CA ASN A 255 -31.77 17.54 36.22
C ASN A 255 -33.11 17.59 35.46
N PRO A 256 -34.17 16.91 35.96
CA PRO A 256 -35.47 16.89 35.31
C PRO A 256 -36.18 18.25 35.32
N GLY A 257 -35.73 19.20 36.14
CA GLY A 257 -36.24 20.57 36.22
C GLY A 257 -35.65 21.52 35.18
N LEU A 258 -34.77 21.04 34.29
CA LEU A 258 -34.13 21.83 33.23
C LEU A 258 -34.45 21.27 31.84
N ALA A 259 -34.57 22.17 30.87
CA ALA A 259 -34.74 21.81 29.46
C ALA A 259 -33.39 21.63 28.76
N THR A 260 -33.39 20.83 27.69
CA THR A 260 -32.25 20.74 26.75
C THR A 260 -31.86 22.15 26.28
N THR A 261 -30.59 22.50 26.47
CA THR A 261 -30.09 23.87 26.26
C THR A 261 -29.00 23.87 25.19
N LEU A 262 -29.00 24.88 24.33
CA LEU A 262 -27.94 25.10 23.35
C LEU A 262 -26.93 26.09 23.93
N VAL A 263 -25.75 25.59 24.26
CA VAL A 263 -24.63 26.43 24.73
C VAL A 263 -23.79 26.83 23.54
N TRP A 264 -23.57 28.14 23.37
CA TRP A 264 -22.86 28.69 22.23
C TRP A 264 -21.64 29.50 22.67
N ARG A 265 -20.47 29.11 22.16
CA ARG A 265 -19.19 29.83 22.31
C ARG A 265 -18.82 30.49 20.97
N ALA A 266 -19.30 31.70 20.77
CA ALA A 266 -19.07 32.47 19.54
C ALA A 266 -17.59 32.84 19.31
N ASP A 267 -16.81 32.91 20.38
CA ASP A 267 -15.39 33.28 20.36
C ASP A 267 -14.44 32.13 20.00
N LEU A 268 -14.94 30.90 19.93
CA LEU A 268 -14.18 29.70 19.57
C LEU A 268 -14.66 29.14 18.22
N PRO A 269 -13.86 29.17 17.14
CA PRO A 269 -14.27 28.64 15.84
C PRO A 269 -14.40 27.11 15.85
N ASP A 270 -15.49 26.58 15.30
CA ASP A 270 -15.76 25.15 15.22
C ASP A 270 -15.23 24.54 13.91
N LEU A 271 -13.99 24.05 13.95
CA LEU A 271 -13.34 23.44 12.78
C LEU A 271 -13.90 22.06 12.41
N LEU A 272 -14.63 21.39 13.30
CA LEU A 272 -15.22 20.07 13.04
C LEU A 272 -16.54 20.16 12.27
N SER A 273 -17.16 21.35 12.22
CA SER A 273 -18.43 21.58 11.50
C SER A 273 -18.25 21.96 10.03
N GLU A 274 -17.03 22.24 9.55
CA GLU A 274 -16.76 22.72 8.19
C GLU A 274 -15.96 21.69 7.37
N PRO A 275 -16.62 20.89 6.49
CA PRO A 275 -15.96 19.81 5.74
C PRO A 275 -14.84 20.28 4.80
N SER A 276 -14.86 21.54 4.35
CA SER A 276 -13.82 22.08 3.47
C SER A 276 -12.45 22.14 4.15
N ARG A 277 -12.41 22.33 5.48
CA ARG A 277 -11.15 22.51 6.24
C ARG A 277 -10.38 21.23 6.48
N VAL A 278 -11.06 20.10 6.39
CA VAL A 278 -10.46 18.77 6.59
C VAL A 278 -10.06 18.11 5.26
N ARG A 279 -10.43 18.69 4.09
CA ARG A 279 -10.12 18.12 2.76
C ARG A 279 -8.65 17.69 2.58
N PRO A 280 -7.63 18.50 2.95
CA PRO A 280 -6.23 18.07 2.81
C PRO A 280 -5.89 16.84 3.65
N LEU A 281 -6.52 16.71 4.82
CA LEU A 281 -6.35 15.57 5.72
C LEU A 281 -7.07 14.32 5.19
N VAL A 282 -8.21 14.48 4.51
CA VAL A 282 -8.95 13.38 3.88
C VAL A 282 -8.13 12.76 2.74
N ALA A 283 -7.59 13.58 1.85
CA ALA A 283 -6.76 13.07 0.75
C ALA A 283 -5.56 12.26 1.27
N LEU A 284 -4.88 12.76 2.29
CA LEU A 284 -3.77 12.05 2.93
C LEU A 284 -4.23 10.74 3.60
N ARG A 285 -5.35 10.78 4.32
CA ARG A 285 -5.94 9.62 4.98
C ARG A 285 -6.27 8.50 3.98
N ASP A 286 -6.86 8.87 2.86
CA ASP A 286 -7.30 7.94 1.82
C ASP A 286 -6.10 7.32 1.09
N GLU A 287 -5.07 8.11 0.83
CA GLU A 287 -3.80 7.65 0.26
C GLU A 287 -3.07 6.66 1.19
N VAL A 288 -3.01 6.96 2.49
CA VAL A 288 -2.43 6.06 3.52
C VAL A 288 -3.23 4.76 3.59
N ALA A 289 -4.56 4.85 3.54
CA ALA A 289 -5.42 3.67 3.53
C ALA A 289 -5.20 2.82 2.28
N ALA A 290 -5.13 3.42 1.09
CA ALA A 290 -4.86 2.69 -0.15
C ALA A 290 -3.50 1.99 -0.13
N ALA A 291 -2.45 2.67 0.36
CA ALA A 291 -1.10 2.10 0.45
C ALA A 291 -1.01 0.91 1.42
N LEU A 292 -1.82 0.90 2.49
CA LEU A 292 -1.85 -0.18 3.48
C LEU A 292 -2.86 -1.29 3.17
N ASP A 293 -3.71 -1.13 2.15
CA ASP A 293 -4.76 -2.08 1.83
C ASP A 293 -4.24 -3.49 1.48
N PRO A 294 -3.15 -3.66 0.69
CA PRO A 294 -2.57 -4.98 0.42
C PRO A 294 -2.14 -5.71 1.71
N TYR A 295 -1.46 -4.99 2.61
CA TYR A 295 -1.04 -5.51 3.90
C TYR A 295 -2.23 -5.86 4.80
N ARG A 296 -3.25 -4.99 4.87
CA ARG A 296 -4.50 -5.24 5.61
C ARG A 296 -5.20 -6.51 5.14
N ARG A 297 -5.43 -6.65 3.83
CA ARG A 297 -6.10 -7.83 3.25
C ARG A 297 -5.35 -9.12 3.57
N TRP A 298 -4.03 -9.06 3.53
CA TRP A 298 -3.20 -10.19 3.88
C TRP A 298 -3.28 -10.53 5.39
N LEU A 299 -3.25 -9.53 6.28
CA LEU A 299 -3.44 -9.75 7.73
C LEU A 299 -4.80 -10.34 8.07
N ALA A 300 -5.86 -9.97 7.36
CA ALA A 300 -7.18 -10.56 7.55
C ALA A 300 -7.18 -12.07 7.29
N ARG A 301 -6.34 -12.55 6.36
CA ARG A 301 -6.13 -13.97 6.08
C ARG A 301 -5.10 -14.62 6.98
N PHE A 302 -4.09 -13.86 7.43
CA PHE A 302 -2.96 -14.34 8.23
C PHE A 302 -2.72 -13.44 9.48
N PRO A 303 -3.58 -13.51 10.51
CA PRO A 303 -3.51 -12.59 11.66
C PRO A 303 -2.19 -12.65 12.45
N GLN A 304 -1.56 -13.83 12.49
CA GLN A 304 -0.28 -14.05 13.19
C GLN A 304 0.93 -13.60 12.37
N GLY A 305 0.70 -13.07 11.17
CA GLY A 305 1.73 -12.74 10.18
C GLY A 305 2.36 -11.35 10.31
N ARG A 306 1.93 -10.53 11.28
CA ARG A 306 2.26 -9.09 11.37
C ARG A 306 3.75 -8.77 11.31
N ASP A 307 4.58 -9.57 11.99
CA ASP A 307 6.05 -9.44 12.05
C ASP A 307 6.79 -10.47 11.19
N SER A 308 6.09 -11.08 10.22
CA SER A 308 6.70 -12.05 9.31
C SER A 308 7.41 -11.37 8.15
N LEU A 309 8.42 -12.04 7.60
CA LEU A 309 9.05 -11.59 6.36
C LEU A 309 8.08 -11.60 5.17
N ALA A 310 7.09 -12.49 5.18
CA ALA A 310 6.08 -12.57 4.13
C ALA A 310 5.21 -11.30 4.02
N ALA A 311 5.11 -10.54 5.11
CA ALA A 311 4.33 -9.30 5.11
C ALA A 311 5.15 -8.08 4.63
N VAL A 312 6.49 -8.17 4.64
CA VAL A 312 7.40 -7.07 4.26
C VAL A 312 7.13 -6.56 2.84
N PRO A 313 6.97 -7.40 1.80
CA PRO A 313 6.71 -6.93 0.45
C PRO A 313 5.41 -6.12 0.31
N LEU A 314 4.44 -6.39 1.18
CA LEU A 314 3.12 -5.76 1.17
C LEU A 314 3.10 -4.41 1.91
N LEU A 315 4.13 -4.13 2.71
CA LEU A 315 4.26 -2.85 3.41
C LEU A 315 4.84 -1.77 2.48
N PRO A 316 4.32 -0.53 2.59
CA PRO A 316 4.96 0.65 2.01
C PRO A 316 6.42 0.78 2.46
N ALA A 317 7.29 1.19 1.54
CA ALA A 317 8.74 1.22 1.76
C ALA A 317 9.13 2.08 2.98
N GLU A 318 8.38 3.15 3.25
CA GLU A 318 8.57 4.07 4.37
C GLU A 318 8.41 3.39 5.74
N LEU A 319 7.67 2.28 5.81
CA LEU A 319 7.46 1.51 7.04
C LEU A 319 8.49 0.39 7.25
N VAL A 320 9.21 0.01 6.21
CA VAL A 320 10.15 -1.10 6.26
C VAL A 320 11.47 -0.62 6.87
N ASP A 321 11.78 -1.09 8.09
CA ASP A 321 13.08 -0.86 8.71
C ASP A 321 13.99 -2.09 8.56
N VAL A 322 14.98 -1.98 7.68
CA VAL A 322 15.97 -3.04 7.39
C VAL A 322 16.95 -3.31 8.54
N ARG A 323 16.90 -2.53 9.63
CA ARG A 323 17.83 -2.65 10.76
C ARG A 323 17.31 -3.49 11.91
N TYR A 324 15.99 -3.65 12.03
CA TYR A 324 15.35 -4.29 13.19
C TYR A 324 14.45 -5.46 12.79
N GLY A 325 13.99 -6.22 13.79
CA GLY A 325 13.08 -7.36 13.59
C GLY A 325 13.67 -8.51 12.77
N LYS A 326 12.80 -9.34 12.20
CA LYS A 326 13.21 -10.49 11.37
C LYS A 326 13.97 -10.07 10.11
N LEU A 327 13.64 -8.91 9.54
CA LEU A 327 14.33 -8.38 8.36
C LEU A 327 15.76 -7.98 8.70
N GLY A 328 15.97 -7.29 9.81
CA GLY A 328 17.30 -6.97 10.33
C GLY A 328 18.11 -8.22 10.68
N ALA A 329 17.48 -9.24 11.28
CA ALA A 329 18.13 -10.52 11.56
C ALA A 329 18.58 -11.25 10.28
N LEU A 330 17.71 -11.29 9.25
CA LEU A 330 18.05 -11.87 7.95
C LEU A 330 19.21 -11.11 7.29
N ARG A 331 19.21 -9.78 7.35
CA ARG A 331 20.32 -8.96 6.85
C ARG A 331 21.62 -9.30 7.55
N VAL A 332 21.64 -9.33 8.89
CA VAL A 332 22.84 -9.67 9.67
C VAL A 332 23.34 -11.08 9.36
N TRP A 333 22.44 -12.05 9.23
CA TRP A 333 22.79 -13.41 8.82
C TRP A 333 23.45 -13.42 7.43
N ALA A 334 22.83 -12.77 6.44
CA ALA A 334 23.33 -12.74 5.07
C ALA A 334 24.70 -12.06 4.97
N GLU A 335 24.88 -10.94 5.67
CA GLU A 335 26.15 -10.21 5.74
C GLU A 335 27.27 -11.07 6.35
N ARG A 336 26.96 -11.82 7.41
CA ARG A 336 27.91 -12.77 8.03
C ARG A 336 28.27 -13.92 7.11
N ARG A 337 27.32 -14.44 6.33
CA ARG A 337 27.59 -15.51 5.34
C ARG A 337 28.48 -15.00 4.21
N LEU A 338 28.19 -13.81 3.70
CA LEU A 338 28.99 -13.18 2.65
C LEU A 338 30.42 -12.91 3.11
N ASP A 339 30.62 -12.44 4.35
CA ASP A 339 31.95 -12.18 4.92
C ASP A 339 32.82 -11.29 4.01
N GLY A 340 32.22 -10.20 3.51
CA GLY A 340 32.86 -9.27 2.57
C GLY A 340 33.02 -9.78 1.12
N ARG A 341 32.70 -11.04 0.83
CA ARG A 341 32.79 -11.63 -0.52
C ARG A 341 31.59 -11.20 -1.38
N PRO A 342 31.74 -11.16 -2.72
CA PRO A 342 30.64 -10.82 -3.63
C PRO A 342 29.53 -11.88 -3.65
N ARG A 343 29.87 -13.13 -3.31
CA ARG A 343 28.95 -14.28 -3.24
C ARG A 343 29.52 -15.37 -2.33
N THR A 344 28.65 -16.22 -1.82
CA THR A 344 29.00 -17.41 -1.05
C THR A 344 28.03 -18.54 -1.31
N LEU A 345 28.49 -19.78 -1.15
CA LEU A 345 27.62 -20.95 -1.07
C LEU A 345 26.96 -20.98 0.31
N ILE A 346 25.68 -21.33 0.34
CA ILE A 346 24.87 -21.59 1.53
C ILE A 346 24.05 -22.87 1.32
N ASP A 347 23.51 -23.43 2.40
CA ASP A 347 22.40 -24.37 2.26
C ASP A 347 21.07 -23.60 2.29
N ALA A 348 20.20 -23.81 1.31
CA ALA A 348 18.90 -23.15 1.24
C ALA A 348 17.99 -23.48 2.44
N SER A 349 18.25 -24.57 3.18
CA SER A 349 17.55 -24.88 4.43
C SER A 349 17.79 -23.84 5.53
N GLU A 350 18.92 -23.12 5.50
CA GLU A 350 19.21 -22.05 6.46
C GLU A 350 18.22 -20.88 6.36
N LEU A 351 17.68 -20.62 5.17
CA LEU A 351 16.68 -19.57 4.95
C LEU A 351 15.33 -19.90 5.64
N ARG A 352 15.10 -21.16 6.01
CA ARG A 352 13.87 -21.60 6.70
C ARG A 352 13.78 -21.13 8.14
N GLU A 353 14.90 -20.76 8.77
CA GLU A 353 14.89 -20.10 10.09
C GLU A 353 14.13 -18.76 10.04
N PHE A 354 14.08 -18.13 8.86
CA PHE A 354 13.43 -16.86 8.63
C PHE A 354 12.06 -16.97 7.95
N TRP A 355 11.82 -18.08 7.23
CA TRP A 355 10.62 -18.31 6.43
C TRP A 355 10.00 -19.70 6.68
N SER A 356 8.78 -19.74 7.21
CA SER A 356 8.05 -20.98 7.41
C SER A 356 7.35 -21.40 6.12
N ALA A 357 7.98 -22.25 5.32
CA ALA A 357 7.36 -22.84 4.13
C ALA A 357 6.39 -23.98 4.51
N ALA A 358 5.35 -24.18 3.71
CA ALA A 358 4.37 -25.26 3.93
C ALA A 358 4.96 -26.67 3.79
N ASP A 359 5.93 -26.85 2.88
CA ASP A 359 6.65 -28.11 2.66
C ASP A 359 8.09 -28.04 3.25
N PRO A 360 8.46 -28.97 4.16
CA PRO A 360 9.79 -29.02 4.79
C PRO A 360 10.97 -29.23 3.83
N GLU A 361 10.74 -29.84 2.67
CA GLU A 361 11.78 -30.21 1.71
C GLU A 361 11.93 -29.16 0.59
N ARG A 362 10.83 -28.57 0.13
CA ARG A 362 10.82 -27.59 -0.97
C ARG A 362 9.87 -26.43 -0.73
N MET A 363 10.26 -25.21 -1.13
CA MET A 363 9.34 -24.06 -1.14
C MET A 363 8.42 -24.12 -2.36
N ALA A 364 7.16 -23.73 -2.20
CA ALA A 364 6.31 -23.46 -3.36
C ALA A 364 6.90 -22.30 -4.18
N ALA A 365 6.59 -22.22 -5.48
CA ALA A 365 7.13 -21.17 -6.36
C ALA A 365 6.78 -19.76 -5.85
N GLU A 366 5.55 -19.58 -5.36
CA GLU A 366 5.09 -18.31 -4.77
C GLU A 366 5.83 -17.96 -3.47
N GLU A 367 6.05 -18.93 -2.58
CA GLU A 367 6.79 -18.73 -1.34
C GLU A 367 8.25 -18.36 -1.63
N ALA A 368 8.88 -19.04 -2.58
CA ALA A 368 10.25 -18.77 -3.00
C ALA A 368 10.36 -17.37 -3.60
N ALA A 369 9.44 -16.99 -4.51
CA ALA A 369 9.40 -15.65 -5.09
C ALA A 369 9.27 -14.57 -4.03
N ALA A 370 8.36 -14.73 -3.06
CA ALA A 370 8.14 -13.76 -2.00
C ALA A 370 9.36 -13.60 -1.08
N LEU A 371 10.05 -14.68 -0.72
CA LEU A 371 11.31 -14.59 0.03
C LEU A 371 12.40 -13.88 -0.78
N LEU A 372 12.49 -14.16 -2.07
CA LEU A 372 13.47 -13.55 -2.97
C LEU A 372 13.20 -12.05 -3.19
N ASP A 373 11.94 -11.61 -3.16
CA ASP A 373 11.57 -10.19 -3.14
C ASP A 373 12.01 -9.50 -1.85
N VAL A 374 11.88 -10.17 -0.70
CA VAL A 374 12.38 -9.66 0.59
C VAL A 374 13.90 -9.48 0.58
N LEU A 375 14.63 -10.46 0.05
CA LEU A 375 16.08 -10.38 -0.10
C LEU A 375 16.49 -9.27 -1.07
N ALA A 376 15.76 -9.08 -2.16
CA ALA A 376 16.03 -8.01 -3.13
C ALA A 376 15.94 -6.62 -2.48
N ARG A 377 14.99 -6.39 -1.56
CA ARG A 377 14.91 -5.14 -0.76
C ARG A 377 16.13 -4.89 0.13
N LEU A 378 16.90 -5.92 0.45
CA LEU A 378 18.16 -5.83 1.17
C LEU A 378 19.38 -5.69 0.24
N GLY A 379 19.18 -5.61 -1.08
CA GLY A 379 20.27 -5.65 -2.06
C GLY A 379 20.93 -7.03 -2.16
N LEU A 380 20.18 -8.10 -1.85
CA LEU A 380 20.66 -9.47 -1.83
C LEU A 380 19.90 -10.34 -2.83
N GLY A 381 20.63 -11.23 -3.49
CA GLY A 381 20.07 -12.22 -4.41
C GLY A 381 20.45 -13.63 -3.98
N VAL A 382 19.63 -14.61 -4.35
CA VAL A 382 19.92 -16.04 -4.18
C VAL A 382 19.65 -16.77 -5.48
N GLU A 383 20.54 -17.69 -5.86
CA GLU A 383 20.30 -18.66 -6.92
C GLU A 383 20.19 -20.07 -6.32
N PRO A 384 19.19 -20.89 -6.72
CA PRO A 384 18.26 -20.71 -7.84
C PRO A 384 17.13 -19.70 -7.56
N ASP A 385 16.88 -18.79 -8.51
CA ASP A 385 15.81 -17.78 -8.46
C ASP A 385 14.65 -18.12 -9.43
N VAL A 386 13.46 -18.39 -8.88
CA VAL A 386 12.25 -18.74 -9.66
C VAL A 386 11.78 -17.62 -10.58
N ARG A 387 12.00 -16.36 -10.20
CA ARG A 387 11.61 -15.19 -10.99
C ARG A 387 12.47 -15.10 -12.26
N PHE A 388 13.63 -15.73 -12.25
CA PHE A 388 14.61 -15.81 -13.34
C PHE A 388 14.71 -17.23 -13.92
N GLY A 389 13.58 -17.95 -13.97
CA GLY A 389 13.42 -19.22 -14.67
C GLY A 389 14.14 -20.43 -14.04
N ALA A 390 14.58 -20.32 -12.78
CA ALA A 390 15.15 -21.45 -12.05
C ALA A 390 14.07 -22.27 -11.30
N PRO A 391 14.39 -23.48 -10.84
CA PRO A 391 13.52 -24.22 -9.93
C PRO A 391 13.32 -23.48 -8.58
N PRO A 392 12.20 -23.73 -7.88
CA PRO A 392 12.02 -23.27 -6.51
C PRO A 392 13.11 -23.73 -5.56
N LEU A 393 13.39 -22.91 -4.56
CA LEU A 393 14.35 -23.24 -3.50
C LEU A 393 13.93 -24.54 -2.82
N ALA A 394 14.85 -25.51 -2.83
CA ALA A 394 14.75 -26.79 -2.15
C ALA A 394 15.95 -26.95 -1.22
N ARG A 395 15.88 -27.86 -0.24
CA ARG A 395 17.04 -28.18 0.59
C ARG A 395 18.28 -28.49 -0.26
N GLY A 396 19.43 -28.01 0.17
CA GLY A 396 20.70 -28.20 -0.53
C GLY A 396 21.33 -26.88 -1.04
N PRO A 397 22.28 -26.99 -1.98
CA PRO A 397 23.14 -25.87 -2.36
C PRO A 397 22.37 -24.70 -2.97
N ALA A 398 22.61 -23.50 -2.44
CA ALA A 398 22.18 -22.22 -2.98
C ALA A 398 23.34 -21.21 -2.94
N VAL A 399 23.31 -20.21 -3.81
CA VAL A 399 24.35 -19.17 -3.86
C VAL A 399 23.74 -17.84 -3.47
N LEU A 400 24.17 -17.31 -2.33
CA LEU A 400 23.85 -15.96 -1.85
C LEU A 400 24.84 -14.96 -2.46
N PHE A 401 24.35 -13.84 -2.97
CA PHE A 401 25.19 -12.81 -3.59
C PHE A 401 24.62 -11.41 -3.40
N ARG A 402 25.44 -10.39 -3.65
CA ARG A 402 24.99 -8.99 -3.64
C ARG A 402 24.42 -8.59 -4.99
N LEU A 403 23.23 -7.98 -4.98
CA LEU A 403 22.69 -7.30 -6.15
C LEU A 403 23.47 -6.00 -6.37
N GLY A 404 23.84 -5.71 -7.62
CA GLY A 404 24.32 -4.39 -8.01
C GLY A 404 23.18 -3.38 -8.04
N GLY A 405 23.50 -2.08 -8.02
CA GLY A 405 22.50 -1.02 -8.17
C GLY A 405 22.63 -0.32 -9.53
N PRO A 406 21.57 -0.22 -10.35
CA PRO A 406 20.22 -0.78 -10.18
C PRO A 406 20.14 -2.26 -10.62
N ALA A 407 19.39 -3.09 -9.91
CA ALA A 407 19.09 -4.48 -10.30
C ALA A 407 17.63 -4.59 -10.75
N ALA A 408 17.39 -5.29 -11.86
CA ALA A 408 16.05 -5.54 -12.37
C ALA A 408 15.32 -6.61 -11.52
N ASP A 409 14.00 -6.43 -11.35
CA ASP A 409 13.13 -7.39 -10.67
C ASP A 409 12.69 -8.55 -11.59
N ARG A 410 12.92 -8.41 -12.90
CA ARG A 410 12.54 -9.38 -13.93
C ARG A 410 13.72 -9.61 -14.89
N PRO A 411 13.81 -10.81 -15.50
CA PRO A 411 14.85 -11.10 -16.47
C PRO A 411 14.69 -10.24 -17.73
N GLY A 412 15.82 -9.72 -18.23
CA GLY A 412 15.92 -9.10 -19.54
C GLY A 412 15.75 -10.12 -20.68
N PRO A 413 15.58 -9.64 -21.93
CA PRO A 413 15.24 -10.48 -23.07
C PRO A 413 16.27 -11.58 -23.37
N HIS A 414 17.56 -11.32 -23.13
CA HIS A 414 18.66 -12.25 -23.42
C HIS A 414 19.09 -13.10 -22.22
N PHE A 415 18.50 -12.88 -21.03
CA PHE A 415 18.91 -13.58 -19.82
C PHE A 415 18.66 -15.09 -19.91
N ALA A 416 17.54 -15.51 -20.52
CA ALA A 416 17.24 -16.93 -20.71
C ALA A 416 18.31 -17.64 -21.57
N SER A 417 18.77 -16.99 -22.64
CA SER A 417 19.87 -17.47 -23.48
C SER A 417 21.18 -17.54 -22.68
N ALA A 418 21.49 -16.52 -21.88
CA ALA A 418 22.68 -16.50 -21.03
C ALA A 418 22.70 -17.66 -20.03
N VAL A 419 21.55 -17.96 -19.41
CA VAL A 419 21.39 -19.11 -18.50
C VAL A 419 21.60 -20.43 -19.23
N ALA A 420 21.05 -20.59 -20.44
CA ALA A 420 21.26 -21.79 -21.25
C ALA A 420 22.77 -21.98 -21.56
N ILE A 421 23.46 -20.91 -21.95
CA ILE A 421 24.91 -20.91 -22.19
C ILE A 421 25.68 -21.26 -20.92
N ALA A 422 25.30 -20.72 -19.76
CA ALA A 422 25.95 -21.03 -18.49
C ALA A 422 25.78 -22.51 -18.09
N ARG A 423 24.64 -23.13 -18.41
CA ARG A 423 24.43 -24.59 -18.21
C ARG A 423 25.33 -25.42 -19.13
N CYS A 424 25.42 -25.04 -20.41
CA CYS A 424 26.35 -25.65 -21.35
C CYS A 424 27.81 -25.50 -20.88
N ALA A 425 28.18 -24.33 -20.36
CA ALA A 425 29.51 -24.07 -19.81
C ALA A 425 29.82 -24.94 -18.59
N ALA A 426 28.87 -25.09 -17.67
CA ALA A 426 29.03 -25.98 -16.52
C ALA A 426 29.29 -27.42 -16.95
N ALA A 427 28.54 -27.93 -17.95
CA ALA A 427 28.73 -29.27 -18.49
C ALA A 427 30.15 -29.49 -19.08
N VAL A 428 30.66 -28.52 -19.85
CA VAL A 428 32.03 -28.57 -20.40
C VAL A 428 33.06 -28.51 -19.27
N ALA A 429 32.87 -27.63 -18.29
CA ALA A 429 33.80 -27.46 -17.18
C ALA A 429 33.89 -28.72 -16.28
N PHE A 430 32.79 -29.45 -16.09
CA PHE A 430 32.83 -30.73 -15.36
C PHE A 430 33.60 -31.84 -16.07
N ALA A 431 33.51 -31.89 -17.40
CA ALA A 431 34.29 -32.85 -18.19
C ALA A 431 35.78 -32.51 -18.20
N ALA A 432 36.09 -31.22 -18.14
CA ALA A 432 37.45 -30.69 -18.11
C ALA A 432 38.16 -30.91 -16.78
N ALA A 433 37.46 -30.75 -15.66
CA ALA A 433 38.01 -30.91 -14.32
C ALA A 433 37.07 -31.75 -13.43
N PRO A 434 37.02 -33.09 -13.60
CA PRO A 434 36.10 -33.95 -12.86
C PRO A 434 36.39 -34.01 -11.35
N GLU A 435 37.65 -33.82 -10.95
CA GLU A 435 38.13 -33.93 -9.57
C GLU A 435 38.26 -32.58 -8.83
N SER A 436 38.11 -31.45 -9.53
CA SER A 436 38.17 -30.11 -8.92
C SER A 436 37.02 -29.25 -9.42
N PRO A 437 36.18 -28.69 -8.52
CA PRO A 437 35.15 -27.77 -8.95
C PRO A 437 35.80 -26.56 -9.65
N PRO A 438 35.40 -26.22 -10.86
CA PRO A 438 36.03 -25.12 -11.59
C PRO A 438 35.83 -23.82 -10.81
N GLY A 439 36.96 -23.13 -10.59
CA GLY A 439 37.09 -22.10 -9.57
C GLY A 439 36.71 -20.68 -9.98
N ALA A 440 37.23 -19.71 -9.23
CA ALA A 440 36.98 -18.27 -9.43
C ALA A 440 37.35 -17.75 -10.83
N THR A 441 38.31 -18.39 -11.50
CA THR A 441 38.73 -18.06 -12.88
C THR A 441 37.62 -18.30 -13.90
N LEU A 442 36.84 -19.38 -13.74
CA LEU A 442 35.69 -19.65 -14.60
C LEU A 442 34.58 -18.64 -14.35
N LEU A 443 34.34 -18.24 -13.10
CA LEU A 443 33.33 -17.23 -12.79
C LEU A 443 33.68 -15.84 -13.37
N ALA A 444 34.97 -15.53 -13.52
CA ALA A 444 35.43 -14.29 -14.11
C ALA A 444 35.12 -14.16 -15.61
N THR A 445 34.89 -15.28 -16.32
CA THR A 445 34.55 -15.25 -17.75
C THR A 445 33.13 -14.75 -18.01
N VAL A 446 32.24 -14.80 -17.00
CA VAL A 446 30.83 -14.39 -17.10
C VAL A 446 30.68 -12.93 -17.49
N ALA A 447 31.57 -12.04 -17.04
CA ALA A 447 31.53 -10.63 -17.43
C ALA A 447 31.66 -10.45 -18.95
N GLY A 448 32.48 -11.29 -19.60
CA GLY A 448 32.62 -11.30 -21.06
C GLY A 448 31.35 -11.78 -21.75
N LEU A 449 30.69 -12.82 -21.23
CA LEU A 449 29.43 -13.32 -21.77
C LEU A 449 28.30 -12.29 -21.62
N ALA A 450 28.20 -11.66 -20.45
CA ALA A 450 27.20 -10.63 -20.18
C ALA A 450 27.34 -9.44 -21.16
N ALA A 451 28.58 -9.00 -21.39
CA ALA A 451 28.87 -7.94 -22.37
C ALA A 451 28.62 -8.37 -23.83
N ALA A 452 28.77 -9.66 -24.16
CA ALA A 452 28.51 -10.18 -25.50
C ALA A 452 27.01 -10.25 -25.82
N LEU A 453 26.18 -10.54 -24.82
CA LEU A 453 24.72 -10.64 -24.92
C LEU A 453 23.98 -9.33 -24.63
N ASP A 454 24.70 -8.25 -24.28
CA ASP A 454 24.14 -6.96 -23.84
C ASP A 454 23.13 -7.14 -22.69
N LEU A 455 23.52 -7.89 -21.65
CA LEU A 455 22.66 -8.14 -20.48
C LEU A 455 22.41 -6.86 -19.67
N ASP A 456 21.25 -6.82 -19.01
CA ASP A 456 20.86 -5.68 -18.20
C ASP A 456 21.78 -5.52 -16.96
N PRO A 457 21.93 -4.30 -16.42
CA PRO A 457 22.75 -4.06 -15.23
C PRO A 457 22.40 -5.00 -14.07
N GLY A 458 23.42 -5.65 -13.49
CA GLY A 458 23.28 -6.58 -12.37
C GLY A 458 22.92 -8.02 -12.74
N GLU A 459 22.50 -8.28 -13.99
CA GLU A 459 22.27 -9.64 -14.47
C GLU A 459 23.57 -10.45 -14.62
N ASP A 460 24.71 -9.77 -14.82
CA ASP A 460 26.03 -10.38 -14.84
C ASP A 460 26.40 -11.02 -13.49
N LEU A 461 26.15 -10.31 -12.38
CA LEU A 461 26.35 -10.81 -11.02
C LEU A 461 25.46 -12.02 -10.73
N ARG A 462 24.20 -11.95 -11.17
CA ARG A 462 23.22 -13.03 -11.05
C ARG A 462 23.61 -14.24 -11.87
N LEU A 463 23.99 -14.05 -13.13
CA LEU A 463 24.44 -15.11 -14.02
C LEU A 463 25.68 -15.81 -13.47
N ALA A 464 26.58 -15.04 -12.85
CA ALA A 464 27.77 -15.59 -12.24
C ALA A 464 27.44 -16.36 -10.94
N ALA A 465 26.42 -15.96 -10.17
CA ALA A 465 25.88 -16.74 -9.07
C ALA A 465 25.18 -18.03 -9.58
N ARG A 466 24.42 -17.95 -10.67
CA ARG A 466 23.78 -19.09 -11.33
C ARG A 466 24.81 -20.11 -11.80
N LEU A 467 25.90 -19.67 -12.45
CA LEU A 467 26.98 -20.55 -12.85
C LEU A 467 27.63 -21.23 -11.64
N SER A 468 27.93 -20.48 -10.57
CA SER A 468 28.45 -21.05 -9.31
C SER A 468 27.53 -22.13 -8.73
N TRP A 469 26.21 -21.90 -8.77
CA TRP A 469 25.22 -22.87 -8.30
C TRP A 469 25.20 -24.14 -9.17
N LEU A 470 25.21 -23.98 -10.50
CA LEU A 470 25.25 -25.09 -11.47
C LEU A 470 26.52 -25.95 -11.30
N LEU A 471 27.66 -25.31 -11.05
CA LEU A 471 28.95 -25.97 -10.80
C LEU A 471 28.97 -26.75 -9.49
N THR A 472 28.14 -26.37 -8.52
CA THR A 472 28.03 -27.07 -7.24
C THR A 472 27.04 -28.24 -7.32
N THR A 473 25.92 -28.04 -8.01
CA THR A 473 24.81 -29.02 -8.08
C THR A 473 25.01 -30.12 -9.13
N ARG A 474 26.01 -30.01 -10.01
CA ARG A 474 26.32 -31.00 -11.06
C ARG A 474 25.12 -31.36 -11.94
N VAL A 475 24.57 -30.36 -12.62
CA VAL A 475 23.41 -30.53 -13.51
C VAL A 475 23.76 -31.41 -14.72
N GLU A 476 22.93 -32.43 -14.98
CA GLU A 476 23.08 -33.34 -16.12
C GLU A 476 22.84 -32.66 -17.47
N VAL A 477 23.64 -33.07 -18.47
CA VAL A 477 23.70 -32.53 -19.84
C VAL A 477 22.41 -32.82 -20.64
N ASP A 478 21.66 -33.86 -20.27
CA ASP A 478 20.54 -34.38 -21.06
C ASP A 478 19.29 -33.48 -21.06
N ARG A 479 19.23 -32.49 -20.16
CA ARG A 479 18.13 -31.50 -20.09
C ARG A 479 18.37 -30.23 -20.91
N LEU A 480 19.48 -30.12 -21.66
CA LEU A 480 19.89 -28.90 -22.38
C LEU A 480 19.08 -28.62 -23.67
N GLY A 481 18.55 -29.65 -24.33
CA GLY A 481 17.95 -29.51 -25.67
C GLY A 481 16.69 -28.63 -25.75
N ARG A 482 15.86 -28.58 -24.69
CA ARG A 482 14.65 -27.74 -24.68
C ARG A 482 14.91 -26.26 -24.42
N GLN A 483 16.04 -25.91 -23.80
CA GLN A 483 16.36 -24.51 -23.45
C GLN A 483 17.19 -23.81 -24.53
N THR A 484 17.84 -24.59 -25.40
CA THR A 484 18.68 -24.10 -26.50
C THR A 484 17.88 -23.90 -27.80
N SER A 485 16.64 -24.43 -27.88
CA SER A 485 15.78 -24.32 -29.07
C SER A 485 15.26 -22.90 -29.33
N VAL A 486 15.17 -22.05 -28.30
CA VAL A 486 14.66 -20.67 -28.39
C VAL A 486 15.78 -19.67 -28.76
N MET A 487 17.04 -20.10 -28.75
CA MET A 487 18.18 -19.23 -29.04
C MET A 487 18.21 -18.82 -30.51
N THR A 488 18.59 -17.57 -30.77
CA THR A 488 18.91 -17.08 -32.11
C THR A 488 20.23 -17.65 -32.61
N LEU A 489 20.49 -17.54 -33.92
CA LEU A 489 21.77 -17.95 -34.50
C LEU A 489 22.95 -17.16 -33.89
N ALA A 490 22.77 -15.86 -33.65
CA ALA A 490 23.79 -15.01 -33.03
C ALA A 490 24.12 -15.45 -31.60
N GLU A 491 23.11 -15.78 -30.78
CA GLU A 491 23.32 -16.26 -29.41
C GLU A 491 24.00 -17.64 -29.40
N ARG A 492 23.67 -18.53 -30.35
CA ARG A 492 24.37 -19.81 -30.52
C ARG A 492 25.84 -19.60 -30.90
N GLU A 493 26.12 -18.65 -31.78
CA GLU A 493 27.50 -18.31 -32.15
C GLU A 493 28.31 -17.78 -30.95
N ILE A 494 27.70 -16.89 -30.14
CA ILE A 494 28.28 -16.42 -28.87
C ILE A 494 28.53 -17.61 -27.93
N ALA A 495 27.55 -18.51 -27.80
CA ALA A 495 27.66 -19.70 -26.97
C ALA A 495 28.89 -20.54 -27.34
N GLY A 496 29.08 -20.83 -28.63
CA GLY A 496 30.22 -21.62 -29.09
C GLY A 496 31.57 -20.99 -28.72
N HIS A 497 31.75 -19.69 -28.99
CA HIS A 497 32.99 -18.98 -28.61
C HIS A 497 33.21 -18.94 -27.09
N TYR A 498 32.13 -18.79 -26.32
CA TYR A 498 32.18 -18.82 -24.87
C TYR A 498 32.58 -20.20 -24.34
N LEU A 499 32.02 -21.28 -24.88
CA LEU A 499 32.35 -22.66 -24.47
C LEU A 499 33.83 -23.00 -24.71
N VAL A 500 34.44 -22.50 -25.78
CA VAL A 500 35.88 -22.64 -26.02
C VAL A 500 36.68 -21.88 -24.96
N THR A 501 36.24 -20.68 -24.59
CA THR A 501 36.85 -19.91 -23.48
C THR A 501 36.78 -20.69 -22.18
N VAL A 502 35.63 -21.29 -21.88
CA VAL A 502 35.39 -22.13 -20.69
C VAL A 502 36.27 -23.38 -20.71
N ALA A 503 36.33 -24.09 -21.84
CA ALA A 503 37.14 -25.30 -22.00
C ALA A 503 38.62 -25.03 -21.68
N VAL A 504 39.20 -23.99 -22.29
CA VAL A 504 40.61 -23.60 -22.06
C VAL A 504 40.84 -23.11 -20.63
N THR A 505 39.86 -22.42 -20.03
CA THR A 505 39.98 -21.91 -18.65
C THR A 505 39.89 -23.02 -17.61
N ALA A 506 39.06 -24.04 -17.86
CA ALA A 506 38.86 -25.17 -16.96
C ALA A 506 39.95 -26.22 -17.11
N ASP A 507 40.43 -26.45 -18.33
CA ASP A 507 41.50 -27.40 -18.65
C ASP A 507 42.48 -26.75 -19.67
N PRO A 508 43.58 -26.16 -19.17
CA PRO A 508 44.60 -25.55 -20.02
C PRO A 508 45.29 -26.55 -20.96
N THR A 509 45.23 -27.85 -20.65
CA THR A 509 45.86 -28.91 -21.47
C THR A 509 44.95 -29.39 -22.60
N ILE A 510 43.66 -29.05 -22.55
CA ILE A 510 42.63 -29.42 -23.54
C ILE A 510 42.64 -30.93 -23.81
N GLY A 511 42.40 -31.70 -22.75
CA GLY A 511 42.33 -33.16 -22.80
C GLY A 511 41.16 -33.70 -23.63
N PRO A 512 41.20 -34.99 -24.00
CA PRO A 512 40.20 -35.62 -24.87
C PRO A 512 38.78 -35.59 -24.29
N ALA A 513 38.63 -35.63 -22.96
CA ALA A 513 37.32 -35.52 -22.30
C ALA A 513 36.68 -34.14 -22.47
N THR A 514 37.48 -33.07 -22.36
CA THR A 514 37.08 -31.67 -22.58
C THR A 514 36.59 -31.48 -24.02
N VAL A 515 37.35 -31.98 -25.00
CA VAL A 515 37.00 -31.90 -26.42
C VAL A 515 35.71 -32.68 -26.71
N ALA A 516 35.58 -33.90 -26.18
CA ALA A 516 34.38 -34.72 -26.37
C ALA A 516 33.12 -34.04 -25.80
N ALA A 517 33.24 -33.40 -24.64
CA ALA A 517 32.14 -32.65 -24.03
C ALA A 517 31.78 -31.39 -24.84
N ALA A 518 32.76 -30.61 -25.28
CA ALA A 518 32.54 -29.44 -26.13
C ALA A 518 31.86 -29.81 -27.45
N THR A 519 32.33 -30.88 -28.11
CA THR A 519 31.72 -31.45 -29.32
C THR A 519 30.27 -31.86 -29.12
N ARG A 520 29.97 -32.55 -28.00
CA ARG A 520 28.59 -32.93 -27.67
C ARG A 520 27.69 -31.71 -27.49
N VAL A 521 28.17 -30.70 -26.76
CA VAL A 521 27.40 -29.48 -26.49
C VAL A 521 27.19 -28.66 -27.76
N TYR A 522 28.14 -28.62 -28.69
CA TYR A 522 27.96 -27.99 -30.00
C TYR A 522 26.86 -28.66 -30.82
N GLY A 523 26.79 -29.99 -30.80
CA GLY A 523 25.70 -30.73 -31.42
C GLY A 523 24.33 -30.37 -30.82
N ILE A 524 24.24 -30.24 -29.49
CA ILE A 524 23.01 -29.81 -28.80
C ILE A 524 22.62 -28.38 -29.19
N LEU A 525 23.60 -27.48 -29.32
CA LEU A 525 23.39 -26.11 -29.76
C LEU A 525 23.04 -26.01 -31.26
N GLY A 526 23.14 -27.09 -32.04
CA GLY A 526 22.95 -27.04 -33.49
C GLY A 526 24.07 -26.32 -34.25
N LEU A 527 25.26 -26.25 -33.66
CA LEU A 527 26.47 -25.72 -34.30
C LEU A 527 27.22 -26.84 -35.05
N ALA A 528 27.91 -26.50 -36.13
CA ALA A 528 28.79 -27.45 -36.81
C ALA A 528 29.91 -27.91 -35.87
N VAL A 529 30.04 -29.23 -35.70
CA VAL A 529 30.99 -29.84 -34.76
C VAL A 529 32.44 -29.50 -35.11
N ASP A 530 32.77 -29.37 -36.39
CA ASP A 530 34.12 -29.04 -36.86
C ASP A 530 34.62 -27.68 -36.36
N LEU A 531 33.70 -26.76 -36.05
CA LEU A 531 34.03 -25.44 -35.49
C LEU A 531 34.65 -25.53 -34.10
N VAL A 532 34.42 -26.61 -33.34
CA VAL A 532 35.06 -26.81 -32.03
C VAL A 532 36.57 -26.91 -32.21
N PHE A 533 37.02 -27.74 -33.16
CA PHE A 533 38.44 -27.97 -33.42
C PHE A 533 39.11 -26.72 -33.97
N GLN A 534 38.47 -26.04 -34.92
CA GLN A 534 38.98 -24.79 -35.49
C GLN A 534 39.18 -23.73 -34.39
N ARG A 535 38.16 -23.50 -33.55
CA ARG A 535 38.23 -22.47 -32.51
C ARG A 535 39.20 -22.82 -31.39
N LEU A 536 39.36 -24.10 -31.04
CA LEU A 536 40.38 -24.53 -30.08
C LEU A 536 41.79 -24.32 -30.65
N HIS A 537 41.99 -24.60 -31.94
CA HIS A 537 43.27 -24.35 -32.63
C HIS A 537 43.62 -22.85 -32.72
N ASP A 538 42.63 -22.01 -33.03
CA ASP A 538 42.81 -20.56 -33.06
C ASP A 538 43.21 -20.01 -31.67
N ARG A 539 42.76 -20.64 -30.59
CA ARG A 539 43.18 -20.30 -29.23
C ARG A 539 44.57 -20.81 -28.87
N SER A 540 44.94 -22.01 -29.30
CA SER A 540 46.27 -22.56 -29.01
C SER A 540 47.39 -21.86 -29.78
N THR A 541 47.07 -21.27 -30.93
CA THR A 541 48.00 -20.46 -31.75
C THR A 541 48.14 -19.00 -31.31
N GLY A 542 47.54 -18.62 -30.16
CA GLY A 542 47.69 -17.29 -29.56
C GLY A 542 46.59 -16.28 -29.94
N GLY A 543 45.53 -16.71 -30.63
CA GLY A 543 44.37 -15.87 -30.92
C GLY A 543 43.66 -15.40 -29.65
N ARG A 544 43.38 -14.09 -29.55
CA ARG A 544 42.69 -13.52 -28.38
C ARG A 544 41.21 -13.88 -28.40
N ALA A 545 40.67 -14.20 -27.23
CA ALA A 545 39.24 -14.34 -26.99
C ALA A 545 38.48 -13.06 -27.35
N ILE A 546 37.82 -13.01 -28.51
CA ILE A 546 36.81 -11.97 -28.75
C ILE A 546 35.49 -12.70 -28.94
N LEU A 547 34.60 -12.55 -27.96
CA LEU A 547 33.22 -12.98 -28.13
C LEU A 547 32.56 -12.05 -29.15
N PRO A 548 31.82 -12.57 -30.14
CA PRO A 548 30.98 -11.72 -30.98
C PRO A 548 29.97 -10.99 -30.09
N ARG A 549 29.63 -9.75 -30.43
CA ARG A 549 28.63 -8.98 -29.70
C ARG A 549 27.30 -9.04 -30.43
N LEU A 550 26.21 -9.15 -29.70
CA LEU A 550 24.90 -8.84 -30.25
C LEU A 550 24.92 -7.38 -30.70
N GLY A 551 24.66 -7.13 -31.98
CA GLY A 551 24.61 -5.76 -32.50
C GLY A 551 23.45 -5.01 -31.87
N ARG A 552 23.67 -3.77 -31.42
CA ARG A 552 22.56 -2.91 -31.00
C ARG A 552 21.68 -2.60 -32.21
N ALA A 553 20.37 -2.74 -32.05
CA ALA A 553 19.41 -2.27 -33.04
C ALA A 553 19.59 -0.74 -33.20
N GLY A 554 20.30 -0.32 -34.25
CA GLY A 554 20.60 1.08 -34.52
C GLY A 554 22.01 1.36 -35.08
N ASP A 555 22.96 0.44 -34.97
CA ASP A 555 24.26 0.62 -35.61
C ASP A 555 24.20 0.24 -37.11
N PRO A 556 24.66 1.11 -38.04
CA PRO A 556 24.73 0.75 -39.45
C PRO A 556 25.71 -0.41 -39.62
N PRO A 557 25.54 -1.26 -40.66
CA PRO A 557 26.35 -2.46 -40.82
C PRO A 557 27.82 -2.05 -40.87
N ALA A 558 28.59 -2.51 -39.89
CA ALA A 558 30.02 -2.30 -39.82
C ALA A 558 30.68 -2.97 -41.02
N GLN A 559 30.92 -2.20 -42.08
CA GLN A 559 31.83 -2.59 -43.14
C GLN A 559 33.18 -2.90 -42.49
N ALA A 560 33.65 -4.12 -42.74
CA ALA A 560 34.91 -4.64 -42.25
C ALA A 560 36.07 -3.69 -42.57
N ARG A 561 36.41 -2.80 -41.64
CA ARG A 561 37.69 -2.08 -41.66
C ARG A 561 38.76 -3.07 -41.20
N ARG A 562 39.30 -3.79 -42.17
CA ARG A 562 40.56 -4.52 -42.08
C ARG A 562 41.64 -3.51 -41.65
N ARG A 563 42.00 -3.49 -40.35
CA ARG A 563 43.23 -2.84 -39.90
C ARG A 563 44.39 -3.74 -40.34
N VAL A 564 45.10 -3.33 -41.37
CA VAL A 564 46.44 -3.82 -41.71
C VAL A 564 47.43 -3.07 -40.81
N PRO A 565 48.50 -3.71 -40.28
CA PRO A 565 49.48 -3.02 -39.44
C PRO A 565 50.31 -2.04 -40.28
N GLU A 566 50.59 -0.89 -39.69
CA GLU A 566 51.34 0.21 -40.29
C GLU A 566 52.85 -0.04 -40.15
N THR A 567 53.51 -0.40 -41.25
CA THR A 567 54.96 -0.18 -41.43
C THR A 567 55.24 0.16 -42.91
N ALA A 568 55.62 1.42 -43.12
CA ALA A 568 56.47 2.04 -44.15
C ALA A 568 56.57 1.39 -45.56
N VAL A 569 56.28 2.18 -46.61
CA VAL A 569 57.27 2.86 -47.49
C VAL A 569 56.51 3.58 -48.64
N GLU A 570 56.92 4.82 -48.91
CA GLU A 570 56.40 5.74 -49.94
C GLU A 570 56.68 5.28 -51.38
N GLY A 571 55.72 5.54 -52.28
CA GLY A 571 55.89 5.54 -53.74
C GLY A 571 54.63 6.14 -54.40
N PRO A 572 54.75 7.06 -55.39
CA PRO A 572 53.63 7.90 -55.83
C PRO A 572 52.71 7.21 -56.85
N ASP A 573 51.43 7.59 -56.77
CA ASP A 573 50.29 7.17 -57.59
C ASP A 573 50.45 7.52 -59.08
N GLU A 574 50.28 6.52 -59.96
CA GLU A 574 49.83 6.70 -61.33
C GLU A 574 48.50 5.95 -61.54
N PRO A 575 47.49 6.55 -62.22
CA PRO A 575 46.17 5.95 -62.34
C PRO A 575 46.15 4.82 -63.38
N VAL A 576 45.78 3.62 -62.96
CA VAL A 576 45.54 2.48 -63.85
C VAL A 576 44.18 2.66 -64.55
N VAL A 577 44.22 2.75 -65.87
CA VAL A 577 43.04 2.79 -66.76
C VAL A 577 42.44 1.39 -66.87
N ILE A 578 41.15 1.25 -66.58
CA ILE A 578 40.41 0.00 -66.78
C ILE A 578 40.11 -0.15 -68.28
N GLN A 579 40.75 -1.12 -68.93
CA GLN A 579 40.43 -1.54 -70.29
C GLN A 579 39.19 -2.45 -70.28
N ALA A 580 38.24 -2.21 -71.18
CA ALA A 580 37.08 -3.08 -71.37
C ALA A 580 37.51 -4.45 -71.92
N ALA A 581 36.81 -5.51 -71.52
CA ALA A 581 37.19 -6.89 -71.79
C ALA A 581 37.17 -7.26 -73.28
N ASP A 582 38.31 -7.75 -73.77
CA ASP A 582 38.48 -8.28 -75.12
C ASP A 582 38.04 -9.75 -75.17
N GLY A 583 37.07 -10.06 -76.04
CA GLY A 583 36.42 -11.37 -76.15
C GLY A 583 37.27 -12.46 -76.83
N GLN A 584 38.38 -12.87 -76.23
CA GLN A 584 39.09 -14.12 -76.59
C GLN A 584 39.58 -14.87 -75.34
N PRO A 585 39.28 -16.17 -75.19
CA PRO A 585 39.56 -16.93 -73.98
C PRO A 585 40.95 -17.57 -74.07
N ASN A 586 41.90 -17.14 -73.23
CA ASN A 586 43.12 -17.92 -72.97
C ASN A 586 43.63 -17.67 -71.55
N GLY A 587 43.30 -18.59 -70.63
CA GLY A 587 44.15 -18.87 -69.46
C GLY A 587 43.45 -19.22 -68.14
N PHE A 588 43.69 -20.45 -67.68
CA PHE A 588 43.53 -21.07 -66.34
C PHE A 588 42.11 -21.36 -65.80
N GLY A 589 41.73 -22.64 -65.88
CA GLY A 589 40.46 -23.20 -65.40
C GLY A 589 40.44 -23.50 -63.89
N LEU A 590 39.28 -23.28 -63.28
CA LEU A 590 39.01 -23.54 -61.87
C LEU A 590 38.81 -25.05 -61.59
N PRO A 591 39.17 -25.56 -60.39
CA PRO A 591 39.36 -27.00 -60.12
C PRO A 591 38.08 -27.85 -60.01
N TRP A 592 36.92 -27.36 -60.47
CA TRP A 592 35.66 -28.11 -60.50
C TRP A 592 35.08 -28.26 -61.91
N ALA A 593 35.77 -27.76 -62.95
CA ALA A 593 35.33 -27.84 -64.34
C ALA A 593 35.76 -29.11 -65.09
N MET A 594 36.44 -30.06 -64.45
CA MET A 594 36.81 -31.35 -65.05
C MET A 594 36.30 -32.51 -64.21
N SER A 595 34.98 -32.66 -64.16
CA SER A 595 34.29 -33.93 -63.87
C SER A 595 32.83 -33.80 -64.29
N ALA A 596 32.59 -33.70 -65.59
CA ALA A 596 31.32 -34.09 -66.17
C ALA A 596 31.45 -35.57 -66.55
N ASP A 597 31.03 -36.44 -65.64
CA ASP A 597 30.19 -37.60 -65.98
C ASP A 597 29.85 -38.38 -64.70
N THR A 598 28.69 -38.07 -64.13
CA THR A 598 27.72 -39.06 -63.61
C THR A 598 26.38 -38.35 -63.37
N SER A 599 25.42 -38.68 -64.24
CA SER A 599 23.96 -38.63 -64.07
C SER A 599 23.42 -38.24 -62.67
N SER A 600 22.74 -37.10 -62.61
CA SER A 600 21.66 -36.82 -61.64
C SER A 600 20.61 -35.93 -62.34
N PRO A 601 19.30 -36.19 -62.18
CA PRO A 601 18.28 -35.47 -62.91
C PRO A 601 18.13 -34.06 -62.32
N GLY A 602 18.45 -33.04 -63.12
CA GLY A 602 18.13 -31.66 -62.78
C GLY A 602 16.61 -31.51 -62.71
N ILE A 603 16.11 -30.96 -61.60
CA ILE A 603 14.70 -30.62 -61.43
C ILE A 603 14.37 -29.53 -62.45
N GLN A 604 13.70 -29.90 -63.54
CA GLN A 604 13.09 -28.93 -64.45
C GLN A 604 11.80 -28.43 -63.80
N LEU A 605 11.83 -27.16 -63.38
CA LEU A 605 10.65 -26.46 -62.90
C LEU A 605 9.71 -26.19 -64.08
N ASP A 606 8.52 -26.79 -64.03
CA ASP A 606 7.49 -26.59 -65.04
C ASP A 606 6.91 -25.17 -64.90
N GLY A 607 7.35 -24.29 -65.80
CA GLY A 607 6.94 -22.89 -65.82
C GLY A 607 5.44 -22.70 -66.07
N SER A 608 4.73 -23.70 -66.59
CA SER A 608 3.27 -23.65 -66.72
C SER A 608 2.57 -23.83 -65.38
N LEU A 609 3.07 -24.76 -64.55
CA LEU A 609 2.55 -25.05 -63.22
C LEU A 609 2.83 -23.92 -62.22
N ILE A 610 4.00 -23.26 -62.35
CA ILE A 610 4.33 -22.07 -61.56
C ILE A 610 3.38 -20.92 -61.90
N ARG A 611 3.13 -20.65 -63.19
CA ARG A 611 2.19 -19.60 -63.60
C ARG A 611 0.77 -19.88 -63.10
N GLN A 612 0.34 -21.15 -63.13
CA GLN A 612 -0.95 -21.55 -62.57
C GLN A 612 -1.01 -21.32 -61.05
N LYS A 613 0.02 -21.70 -60.29
CA LYS A 613 0.06 -21.51 -58.83
C LYS A 613 0.13 -20.03 -58.41
N VAL A 614 0.81 -19.20 -59.20
CA VAL A 614 0.84 -17.75 -59.00
C VAL A 614 -0.52 -17.12 -59.32
N ALA A 615 -1.21 -17.57 -60.37
CA ALA A 615 -2.57 -17.13 -60.67
C ALA A 615 -3.56 -17.54 -59.58
N GLU A 616 -3.51 -18.79 -59.09
CA GLU A 616 -4.34 -19.27 -57.96
C GLU A 616 -4.08 -18.47 -56.68
N SER A 617 -2.81 -18.10 -56.41
CA SER A 617 -2.45 -17.26 -55.26
C SER A 617 -2.94 -15.81 -55.41
N GLY A 618 -2.96 -15.29 -56.65
CA GLY A 618 -3.55 -13.98 -56.96
C GLY A 618 -5.07 -13.97 -56.75
N THR A 619 -5.77 -15.03 -57.15
CA THR A 619 -7.22 -15.17 -56.90
C THR A 619 -7.54 -15.31 -55.41
N ALA A 620 -6.71 -16.04 -54.66
CA ALA A 620 -6.85 -16.15 -53.21
C ALA A 620 -6.57 -14.82 -52.49
N ALA A 621 -5.58 -14.04 -52.95
CA ALA A 621 -5.31 -12.69 -52.44
C ALA A 621 -6.44 -11.70 -52.75
N ALA A 622 -7.06 -11.81 -53.92
CA ALA A 622 -8.22 -11.00 -54.29
C ALA A 622 -9.48 -11.37 -53.47
N LEU A 623 -9.70 -12.65 -53.20
CA LEU A 623 -10.78 -13.13 -52.33
C LEU A 623 -10.57 -12.69 -50.87
N LEU A 624 -9.33 -12.72 -50.36
CA LEU A 624 -9.02 -12.20 -49.04
C LEU A 624 -9.19 -10.68 -48.97
N GLY A 625 -8.76 -9.94 -50.01
CA GLY A 625 -9.05 -8.51 -50.14
C GLY A 625 -10.54 -8.19 -50.06
N ALA A 626 -11.38 -8.96 -50.77
CA ALA A 626 -12.83 -8.78 -50.74
C ALA A 626 -13.51 -9.22 -49.43
N ILE A 627 -12.87 -10.06 -48.61
CA ILE A 627 -13.36 -10.46 -47.28
C ILE A 627 -13.00 -9.41 -46.23
N PHE A 628 -11.91 -8.67 -46.41
CA PHE A 628 -11.43 -7.67 -45.45
C PHE A 628 -11.73 -6.20 -45.84
N ASP A 629 -12.13 -5.91 -47.09
CA ASP A 629 -12.75 -4.64 -47.49
C ASP A 629 -14.27 -4.72 -47.22
N THR A 630 -14.64 -4.62 -45.94
CA THR A 630 -15.93 -4.03 -45.59
C THR A 630 -15.63 -2.59 -45.25
N GLU A 631 -15.98 -1.66 -46.14
CA GLU A 631 -16.01 -0.23 -45.84
C GLU A 631 -17.04 -0.01 -44.71
N GLU A 632 -16.60 -0.13 -43.45
CA GLU A 632 -17.30 0.51 -42.35
C GLU A 632 -17.06 2.01 -42.47
N GLU A 633 -18.15 2.71 -42.79
CA GLU A 633 -18.24 4.16 -42.86
C GLU A 633 -17.53 4.80 -41.65
N HIS A 634 -16.43 5.50 -41.92
CA HIS A 634 -15.76 6.34 -40.92
C HIS A 634 -16.67 7.52 -40.56
N GLN A 635 -17.54 7.33 -39.57
CA GLN A 635 -18.10 8.43 -38.79
C GLN A 635 -17.02 8.94 -37.81
N GLU A 636 -16.89 10.27 -37.76
CA GLU A 636 -15.97 11.00 -36.86
C GLU A 636 -16.02 10.47 -35.42
N PRO A 637 -14.88 10.41 -34.70
CA PRO A 637 -14.86 9.83 -33.36
C PRO A 637 -15.60 10.72 -32.37
N ALA A 638 -16.71 10.20 -31.83
CA ALA A 638 -17.33 10.75 -30.63
C ALA A 638 -16.33 10.73 -29.45
N PRO A 639 -16.35 11.73 -28.56
CA PRO A 639 -15.49 11.75 -27.39
C PRO A 639 -15.74 10.50 -26.52
N LEU A 640 -14.65 9.80 -26.17
CA LEU A 640 -14.72 8.64 -25.28
C LEU A 640 -14.92 9.11 -23.83
N VAL A 641 -15.90 8.55 -23.15
CA VAL A 641 -16.07 8.78 -21.70
C VAL A 641 -14.99 7.96 -20.96
N PRO A 642 -14.21 8.56 -20.04
CA PRO A 642 -13.21 7.84 -19.26
C PRO A 642 -13.82 6.64 -18.52
N GLY A 643 -13.33 5.44 -18.82
CA GLY A 643 -13.82 4.18 -18.23
C GLY A 643 -14.83 3.40 -19.07
N LEU A 644 -15.31 3.96 -20.19
CA LEU A 644 -16.16 3.26 -21.15
C LEU A 644 -15.43 3.00 -22.47
N ASP A 645 -15.68 1.85 -23.07
CA ASP A 645 -15.29 1.60 -24.46
C ASP A 645 -16.24 2.30 -25.44
N ARG A 646 -15.95 2.16 -26.74
CA ARG A 646 -16.73 2.82 -27.80
C ARG A 646 -18.19 2.36 -27.85
N ALA A 647 -18.45 1.08 -27.56
CA ALA A 647 -19.79 0.51 -27.63
C ALA A 647 -20.65 1.01 -26.45
N HIS A 648 -20.08 1.04 -25.24
CA HIS A 648 -20.78 1.56 -24.06
C HIS A 648 -20.93 3.09 -24.10
N THR A 649 -19.97 3.81 -24.68
CA THR A 649 -20.10 5.26 -24.90
C THR A 649 -21.24 5.59 -25.86
N ALA A 650 -21.38 4.83 -26.96
CA ALA A 650 -22.48 5.00 -27.90
C ALA A 650 -23.85 4.67 -27.27
N LEU A 651 -23.91 3.61 -26.45
CA LEU A 651 -25.11 3.27 -25.70
C LEU A 651 -25.50 4.38 -24.71
N LEU A 652 -24.52 4.96 -23.99
CA LEU A 652 -24.75 6.07 -23.05
C LEU A 652 -25.30 7.32 -23.75
N GLN A 653 -24.79 7.65 -24.94
CA GLN A 653 -25.30 8.77 -25.74
C GLN A 653 -26.73 8.51 -26.23
N ALA A 654 -27.03 7.28 -26.66
CA ALA A 654 -28.38 6.90 -27.10
C ALA A 654 -29.42 6.94 -25.96
N LEU A 655 -28.99 6.73 -24.71
CA LEU A 655 -29.84 6.91 -23.53
C LEU A 655 -30.23 8.38 -23.30
N GLY A 656 -29.42 9.34 -23.74
CA GLY A 656 -29.71 10.77 -23.58
C GLY A 656 -30.91 11.28 -24.36
N GLU A 657 -31.34 10.55 -25.39
CA GLU A 657 -32.55 10.89 -26.15
C GLU A 657 -33.83 10.34 -25.50
N ARG A 658 -33.71 9.54 -24.43
CA ARG A 658 -34.82 8.80 -23.82
C ARG A 658 -34.82 8.95 -22.28
N PRO A 659 -35.59 9.90 -21.73
CA PRO A 659 -35.60 10.14 -20.28
C PRO A 659 -36.17 8.96 -19.47
N THR A 660 -37.04 8.16 -20.08
CA THR A 660 -37.61 6.94 -19.50
C THR A 660 -37.79 5.88 -20.58
N LEU A 661 -37.41 4.64 -20.32
CA LEU A 661 -37.57 3.52 -21.25
C LEU A 661 -37.92 2.22 -20.53
N ALA A 662 -38.64 1.32 -21.21
CA ALA A 662 -38.93 -0.01 -20.68
C ALA A 662 -37.67 -0.91 -20.73
N ARG A 663 -37.58 -1.91 -19.84
CA ARG A 663 -36.43 -2.84 -19.81
C ARG A 663 -36.18 -3.52 -21.16
N GLU A 664 -37.26 -3.94 -21.84
CA GLU A 664 -37.20 -4.58 -23.15
C GLU A 664 -36.62 -3.67 -24.24
N GLU A 665 -36.89 -2.36 -24.16
CA GLU A 665 -36.36 -1.36 -25.09
C GLU A 665 -34.86 -1.11 -24.84
N PHE A 666 -34.43 -1.17 -23.58
CA PHE A 666 -33.02 -1.08 -23.21
C PHE A 666 -32.24 -2.31 -23.65
N GLU A 667 -32.80 -3.52 -23.51
CA GLU A 667 -32.18 -4.75 -23.99
C GLU A 667 -31.98 -4.74 -25.51
N ALA A 668 -32.99 -4.27 -26.26
CA ALA A 668 -32.88 -4.08 -27.70
C ALA A 668 -31.82 -3.04 -28.08
N LEU A 669 -31.69 -1.96 -27.30
CA LEU A 669 -30.69 -0.91 -27.50
C LEU A 669 -29.27 -1.42 -27.22
N ALA A 670 -29.07 -2.12 -26.10
CA ALA A 670 -27.80 -2.77 -25.76
C ALA A 670 -27.37 -3.78 -26.82
N ALA A 671 -28.31 -4.59 -27.31
CA ALA A 671 -28.07 -5.53 -28.40
C ALA A 671 -27.67 -4.82 -29.72
N ALA A 672 -28.30 -3.69 -30.04
CA ALA A 672 -27.94 -2.89 -31.22
C ALA A 672 -26.52 -2.32 -31.16
N HIS A 673 -25.99 -2.10 -29.94
CA HIS A 673 -24.61 -1.66 -29.70
C HIS A 673 -23.64 -2.82 -29.41
N GLY A 674 -24.08 -4.07 -29.51
CA GLY A 674 -23.22 -5.26 -29.34
C GLY A 674 -22.77 -5.54 -27.91
N VAL A 675 -23.49 -5.03 -26.90
CA VAL A 675 -23.18 -5.21 -25.48
C VAL A 675 -24.27 -5.99 -24.74
N LEU A 676 -23.89 -6.73 -23.71
CA LEU A 676 -24.84 -7.51 -22.89
C LEU A 676 -25.64 -6.55 -22.00
N PRO A 677 -27.00 -6.63 -21.97
CA PRO A 677 -27.82 -5.62 -21.29
C PRO A 677 -27.50 -5.44 -19.80
N ASP A 678 -27.47 -6.52 -19.03
CA ASP A 678 -27.22 -6.44 -17.58
C ASP A 678 -25.80 -5.92 -17.29
N GLY A 679 -24.80 -6.44 -18.01
CA GLY A 679 -23.42 -6.01 -17.85
C GLY A 679 -23.17 -4.56 -18.28
N ALA A 680 -23.90 -4.10 -19.32
CA ALA A 680 -23.83 -2.71 -19.76
C ALA A 680 -24.48 -1.77 -18.75
N LEU A 681 -25.62 -2.15 -18.17
CA LEU A 681 -26.29 -1.34 -17.15
C LEU A 681 -25.43 -1.21 -15.88
N ASP A 682 -24.84 -2.31 -15.43
CA ASP A 682 -23.93 -2.32 -14.29
C ASP A 682 -22.70 -1.45 -14.55
N LEU A 683 -22.06 -1.60 -15.72
CA LEU A 683 -20.86 -0.84 -16.08
C LEU A 683 -21.15 0.66 -16.22
N LEU A 684 -22.27 1.04 -16.84
CA LEU A 684 -22.66 2.45 -16.98
C LEU A 684 -22.91 3.09 -15.60
N ASN A 685 -23.58 2.38 -14.70
CA ASN A 685 -23.83 2.86 -13.34
C ASN A 685 -22.57 2.88 -12.47
N GLU A 686 -21.67 1.91 -12.63
CA GLU A 686 -20.37 1.88 -11.95
C GLU A 686 -19.51 3.08 -12.37
N VAL A 687 -19.40 3.34 -13.68
CA VAL A 687 -18.66 4.51 -14.21
C VAL A 687 -19.32 5.82 -13.78
N ALA A 688 -20.66 5.88 -13.73
CA ALA A 688 -21.39 7.04 -13.22
C ALA A 688 -21.11 7.29 -11.72
N LEU A 689 -21.10 6.25 -10.91
CA LEU A 689 -20.79 6.32 -9.49
C LEU A 689 -19.33 6.74 -9.24
N ASP A 690 -18.39 6.25 -10.05
CA ASP A 690 -16.97 6.56 -9.91
C ASP A 690 -16.63 8.00 -10.32
N ASN A 691 -17.29 8.54 -11.35
CA ASN A 691 -17.01 9.89 -11.86
C ASN A 691 -17.90 10.98 -11.25
N VAL A 692 -19.19 10.70 -11.05
CA VAL A 692 -20.22 11.70 -10.66
C VAL A 692 -20.83 11.41 -9.27
N GLY A 693 -20.69 10.17 -8.76
CA GLY A 693 -21.15 9.80 -7.42
C GLY A 693 -22.63 9.41 -7.33
N ALA A 694 -23.30 9.21 -8.47
CA ALA A 694 -24.68 8.74 -8.58
C ALA A 694 -24.85 7.85 -9.82
N PRO A 695 -25.79 6.89 -9.83
CA PRO A 695 -26.08 6.07 -11.01
C PRO A 695 -26.70 6.93 -12.13
N VAL A 696 -26.43 6.56 -13.39
CA VAL A 696 -26.98 7.25 -14.56
C VAL A 696 -28.33 6.67 -14.99
N VAL A 697 -28.62 5.41 -14.63
CA VAL A 697 -29.92 4.76 -14.86
C VAL A 697 -30.45 4.17 -13.56
N GLU A 698 -31.68 4.53 -13.20
CA GLU A 698 -32.39 4.05 -12.01
C GLU A 698 -33.67 3.28 -12.35
N GLY A 699 -34.00 2.27 -11.54
CA GLY A 699 -35.23 1.46 -11.67
C GLY A 699 -34.98 0.07 -12.28
N ASP A 700 -35.94 -0.83 -12.08
CA ASP A 700 -35.83 -2.23 -12.52
C ASP A 700 -36.71 -2.53 -13.74
N THR A 701 -38.01 -2.19 -13.65
CA THR A 701 -39.00 -2.46 -14.72
C THR A 701 -39.12 -1.30 -15.72
N THR A 702 -39.02 -0.07 -15.22
CA THR A 702 -38.98 1.16 -16.02
C THR A 702 -37.71 1.89 -15.65
N LEU A 703 -36.82 2.02 -16.61
CA LEU A 703 -35.51 2.63 -16.45
C LEU A 703 -35.66 4.14 -16.62
N THR A 704 -35.19 4.91 -15.64
CA THR A 704 -35.18 6.37 -15.65
C THR A 704 -33.75 6.85 -15.80
N VAL A 705 -33.48 7.66 -16.81
CA VAL A 705 -32.15 8.22 -17.05
C VAL A 705 -32.01 9.52 -16.23
N VAL A 706 -31.03 9.55 -15.34
CA VAL A 706 -30.75 10.72 -14.50
C VAL A 706 -29.99 11.75 -15.34
N ASN A 707 -30.72 12.68 -15.95
CA ASN A 707 -30.19 13.61 -16.95
C ASN A 707 -29.01 14.46 -16.44
N ASP A 708 -29.01 14.86 -15.17
CA ASP A 708 -27.90 15.63 -14.58
C ASP A 708 -26.60 14.82 -14.55
N VAL A 709 -26.68 13.53 -14.21
CA VAL A 709 -25.54 12.59 -14.18
C VAL A 709 -25.06 12.28 -15.59
N LEU A 710 -26.00 12.09 -16.52
CA LEU A 710 -25.69 11.86 -17.93
C LEU A 710 -24.94 13.04 -18.55
N LEU A 711 -25.42 14.27 -18.33
CA LEU A 711 -24.79 15.47 -18.86
C LEU A 711 -23.39 15.68 -18.29
N GLU A 712 -23.17 15.34 -17.01
CA GLU A 712 -21.86 15.43 -16.37
C GLU A 712 -20.89 14.34 -16.87
N LEU A 713 -21.39 13.16 -17.27
CA LEU A 713 -20.58 12.12 -17.91
C LEU A 713 -20.20 12.41 -19.36
N LEU A 714 -21.03 13.17 -20.08
CA LEU A 714 -20.82 13.54 -21.49
C LEU A 714 -20.14 14.91 -21.69
N ALA A 715 -19.89 15.64 -20.59
CA ALA A 715 -19.16 16.92 -20.57
C ALA A 715 -17.65 16.71 -20.60
#